data_AF-A0A957QIY5-F1
#
_entry.id   AF-A0A957QIY5-F1
#
_cell.length_a   1.000
_cell.length_b   1.000
_cell.length_c   1.000
_cell.angle_alpha   90.00
_cell.angle_beta   90.00
_cell.angle_gamma   90.00
#
_symmetry.space_group_name_H-M   'P 1'
#
loop_
_entity.id
_entity.type
_entity.pdbx_description
1 polymer ?
#
loop_
_entity_poly.entity_id
_entity_poly.type
_entity_poly.pdbx_seq_one_letter_code
_entity_poly.pdbx_strand_id
1 'polypeptide(L)'
;MSGPLRRHLQWLTLLLGSLLLALAWNNLPVAAASFVVDSTADTADALPGDGLCADSGGACTLRAAIQEANENPGSDLIAFAITGGNTRIDLSTPLPVISDTLTIDGTTQQNSSCPSAIAAANLNIELNGSSAGSLANGLEFVAGSDNSLVKGLVINNFEGSGIVLQSNSNTITCNNIGTNRAGTAAAPNGDAGINVMTGADNVIGGALTGNRNVIAGNLGSGIFAGPPATEPIITLPEEDPGLPPPTGTLILGNRIGTNALGTAALANAVNGVTVTGVGNMNSVIDNNLVSGNTGAGIAVLEGATLTLIEGNKIGTNVLGNWNLPNGANGILIENGAQTVIHDNLISGNIGGGVFIADPPSSIAAENNIITANYIGTDITGEAALPNIGPGVAMQNASNNTVGGSDPADRNIISGNQGDGVFVTRSPTFSAVNNQVIGNYIGIDVSGEVALGNGGVGVNIFGGVETLVQNNLIGGNAAGISLSGNTTSNNIVLGNAIGTDPTGTFAWGNGEHGVFLNSRADSNQIGSIIPGEGNIIALHSGRGVWMTGVGTENNAIRGNSIFANQGDEVENKLGIDLSGSGVNPNDPLDADVGPNQLQNYPDLINLYSFDGAFLLNAVLNSTPNTTFDIDFYLNSACDPSGYGEGEIYLQSTVVNTDADGVAVLTMALDPVDPGTPFLTSTATDPAGNTSEFSNCVAVTEALVVGTTDDNDDGTCNQAHCSLREAINAANSMAGEQSIVFSIQGGGPHTIMPLSALPVISDTVTIDGLSQPGAQCLVSLTPPPIPTRAAGPSLMIAIDGNLAGAGVDGLTLSGTGNTVIGLSITNFDGNGLVLAGGGNSRIACNALGVAPDGQLPGGNHGNGLVIDDSPGNLIGEMPAPPPESDPVPTEP
;
A
#
# COMPACT_ATOMS: atom_id res chain seq x y z
N MET A 1 12.63 42.83 8.77
CA MET A 1 13.51 43.38 9.82
C MET A 1 14.26 44.60 9.27
N SER A 2 14.23 45.70 10.01
CA SER A 2 14.81 47.02 9.72
C SER A 2 16.34 47.08 9.95
N GLY A 3 17.01 48.01 9.26
CA GLY A 3 18.48 48.13 9.15
C GLY A 3 19.26 48.23 10.46
N PRO A 4 20.46 47.62 10.48
CA PRO A 4 21.73 48.35 10.34
C PRO A 4 22.72 47.74 9.32
N LEU A 5 22.37 46.64 8.62
CA LEU A 5 23.26 45.95 7.66
C LEU A 5 23.54 46.72 6.35
N ARG A 6 22.74 47.73 6.00
CA ARG A 6 22.86 48.43 4.71
C ARG A 6 24.10 49.33 4.57
N ARG A 7 24.69 49.80 5.68
CA ARG A 7 25.86 50.67 5.64
C ARG A 7 27.20 49.92 5.61
N HIS A 8 27.26 48.69 6.13
CA HIS A 8 28.47 47.86 6.02
C HIS A 8 28.58 47.16 4.65
N LEU A 9 27.45 46.87 3.99
CA LEU A 9 27.46 46.35 2.62
C LEU A 9 27.96 47.37 1.57
N GLN A 10 27.77 48.68 1.80
CA GLN A 10 28.20 49.73 0.84
C GLN A 10 29.71 50.01 0.83
N TRP A 11 30.42 49.73 1.94
CA TRP A 11 31.89 49.87 1.98
C TRP A 11 32.60 48.59 1.54
N LEU A 12 32.00 47.41 1.78
CA LEU A 12 32.53 46.13 1.30
C LEU A 12 32.42 46.01 -0.23
N THR A 13 31.34 46.52 -0.84
CA THR A 13 31.13 46.53 -2.29
C THR A 13 32.07 47.49 -3.04
N LEU A 14 32.49 48.61 -2.44
CA LEU A 14 33.48 49.52 -3.06
C LEU A 14 34.94 49.03 -2.93
N LEU A 15 35.26 48.25 -1.88
CA LEU A 15 36.59 47.65 -1.72
C LEU A 15 36.76 46.37 -2.56
N LEU A 16 35.70 45.54 -2.68
CA LEU A 16 35.68 44.39 -3.60
C LEU A 16 35.66 44.83 -5.07
N GLY A 17 34.94 45.90 -5.40
CA GLY A 17 34.88 46.43 -6.77
C GLY A 17 36.24 46.95 -7.28
N SER A 18 37.07 47.52 -6.41
CA SER A 18 38.40 48.02 -6.80
C SER A 18 39.49 46.94 -6.83
N LEU A 19 39.33 45.84 -6.07
CA LEU A 19 40.20 44.66 -6.13
C LEU A 19 39.89 43.77 -7.36
N LEU A 20 38.61 43.66 -7.76
CA LEU A 20 38.17 42.99 -8.99
C LEU A 20 38.61 43.72 -10.26
N LEU A 21 38.64 45.06 -10.26
CA LEU A 21 39.16 45.85 -11.38
C LEU A 21 40.69 45.79 -11.51
N ALA A 22 41.42 45.55 -10.41
CA ALA A 22 42.88 45.40 -10.43
C ALA A 22 43.35 43.99 -10.82
N LEU A 23 42.54 42.95 -10.57
CA LEU A 23 42.79 41.58 -11.04
C LEU A 23 42.33 41.35 -12.49
N ALA A 24 41.41 42.16 -13.02
CA ALA A 24 40.93 42.09 -14.40
C ALA A 24 41.88 42.69 -15.46
N TRP A 25 43.01 43.30 -15.06
CA TRP A 25 43.98 43.87 -16.00
C TRP A 25 45.02 42.87 -16.52
N ASN A 26 45.15 41.68 -15.93
CA ASN A 26 46.08 40.64 -16.38
C ASN A 26 45.43 39.50 -17.19
N ASN A 27 44.09 39.45 -17.29
CA ASN A 27 43.36 38.48 -18.12
C ASN A 27 42.43 39.24 -19.07
N LEU A 28 43.01 39.89 -20.09
CA LEU A 28 42.23 40.14 -21.30
C LEU A 28 41.81 38.77 -21.86
N PRO A 29 40.54 38.53 -22.25
CA PRO A 29 40.17 37.29 -22.92
C PRO A 29 41.08 37.13 -24.14
N VAL A 30 41.84 36.03 -24.19
CA VAL A 30 42.55 35.63 -25.41
C VAL A 30 41.47 35.44 -26.47
N ALA A 31 41.69 36.01 -27.67
CA ALA A 31 40.70 35.99 -28.71
C ALA A 31 40.49 34.55 -29.21
N ALA A 32 39.26 34.06 -29.14
CA ALA A 32 38.88 32.77 -29.73
C ALA A 32 39.22 32.73 -31.23
N ALA A 33 40.00 31.73 -31.64
CA ALA A 33 40.27 31.44 -33.03
C ALA A 33 39.11 30.64 -33.65
N SER A 34 39.06 30.65 -34.98
CA SER A 34 38.14 29.79 -35.73
C SER A 34 38.92 29.03 -36.79
N PHE A 35 38.88 27.70 -36.68
CA PHE A 35 39.52 26.77 -37.60
C PHE A 35 38.43 26.12 -38.45
N VAL A 36 38.49 26.32 -39.78
CA VAL A 36 37.46 25.83 -40.71
C VAL A 36 37.97 24.60 -41.43
N VAL A 37 37.50 23.43 -41.01
CA VAL A 37 37.80 22.14 -41.63
C VAL A 37 37.21 22.10 -43.04
N ASP A 38 38.08 21.99 -44.04
CA ASP A 38 37.73 21.99 -45.46
C ASP A 38 38.07 20.69 -46.18
N SER A 39 38.69 19.74 -45.47
CA SER A 39 39.14 18.45 -46.00
C SER A 39 38.66 17.27 -45.15
N THR A 40 38.37 16.15 -45.82
CA THR A 40 38.06 14.86 -45.17
C THR A 40 39.30 14.03 -44.86
N ALA A 41 40.51 14.54 -45.13
CA ALA A 41 41.75 13.84 -44.82
C ALA A 41 41.99 13.75 -43.30
N ASP A 42 42.84 12.81 -42.90
CA ASP A 42 43.25 12.57 -41.51
C ASP A 42 44.75 12.86 -41.28
N THR A 43 45.26 13.91 -41.93
CA THR A 43 46.63 14.37 -41.83
C THR A 43 46.78 15.35 -40.66
N ALA A 44 47.92 15.29 -39.96
CA ALA A 44 48.24 16.20 -38.86
C ALA A 44 48.56 17.61 -39.38
N ASP A 45 48.41 18.59 -38.49
CA ASP A 45 48.90 19.95 -38.72
C ASP A 45 50.41 19.94 -38.99
N ALA A 46 50.85 20.79 -39.93
CA ALA A 46 52.26 20.91 -40.28
C ALA A 46 53.08 21.58 -39.17
N LEU A 47 52.50 22.54 -38.45
CA LEU A 47 53.14 23.37 -37.42
C LEU A 47 52.14 23.73 -36.29
N PRO A 48 51.82 22.78 -35.39
CA PRO A 48 50.96 23.01 -34.22
C PRO A 48 51.26 24.32 -33.46
N GLY A 49 50.25 25.16 -33.30
CA GLY A 49 50.29 26.40 -32.49
C GLY A 49 50.75 27.64 -33.25
N ASP A 50 50.80 27.60 -34.58
CA ASP A 50 51.09 28.78 -35.41
C ASP A 50 49.84 29.63 -35.72
N GLY A 51 48.65 29.14 -35.33
CA GLY A 51 47.36 29.79 -35.51
C GLY A 51 46.76 29.56 -36.89
N LEU A 52 47.34 28.65 -37.69
CA LEU A 52 46.87 28.29 -39.03
C LEU A 52 46.62 26.78 -39.08
N CYS A 53 45.34 26.39 -39.13
CA CYS A 53 44.99 25.00 -39.39
C CYS A 53 45.37 24.61 -40.83
N ALA A 54 46.50 23.92 -40.99
CA ALA A 54 47.00 23.51 -42.30
C ALA A 54 47.94 22.30 -42.19
N ASP A 55 47.56 21.20 -42.85
CA ASP A 55 48.46 20.08 -43.05
C ASP A 55 49.60 20.41 -44.03
N SER A 56 50.52 19.46 -44.25
CA SER A 56 51.63 19.64 -45.21
C SER A 56 51.19 19.92 -46.67
N GLY A 57 49.93 19.65 -47.01
CA GLY A 57 49.30 19.95 -48.29
C GLY A 57 48.50 21.26 -48.31
N GLY A 58 48.41 21.98 -47.19
CA GLY A 58 47.67 23.22 -47.02
C GLY A 58 46.18 23.06 -46.74
N ALA A 59 45.71 21.85 -46.43
CA ALA A 59 44.31 21.58 -46.11
C ALA A 59 44.08 21.60 -44.60
N CYS A 60 42.94 22.12 -44.15
CA CYS A 60 42.55 22.07 -42.74
C CYS A 60 41.73 20.80 -42.49
N THR A 61 42.36 19.80 -41.88
CA THR A 61 41.68 18.57 -41.43
C THR A 61 41.12 18.74 -40.02
N LEU A 62 40.19 17.87 -39.60
CA LEU A 62 39.73 17.87 -38.21
C LEU A 62 40.90 17.63 -37.22
N ARG A 63 41.81 16.73 -37.57
CA ARG A 63 43.02 16.46 -36.77
C ARG A 63 43.87 17.71 -36.61
N ALA A 64 44.15 18.41 -37.71
CA ALA A 64 44.92 19.65 -37.69
C ALA A 64 44.22 20.72 -36.86
N ALA A 65 42.90 20.89 -37.03
CA ALA A 65 42.10 21.86 -36.28
C ALA A 65 42.12 21.60 -34.76
N ILE A 66 42.06 20.33 -34.32
CA ILE A 66 42.18 19.98 -32.89
C ILE A 66 43.60 20.27 -32.37
N GLN A 67 44.64 19.97 -33.16
CA GLN A 67 46.02 20.24 -32.77
C GLN A 67 46.28 21.74 -32.60
N GLU A 68 45.77 22.56 -33.53
CA GLU A 68 45.85 24.01 -33.41
C GLU A 68 45.08 24.53 -32.19
N ALA A 69 43.84 24.07 -31.99
CA ALA A 69 43.01 24.49 -30.85
C ALA A 69 43.65 24.13 -29.50
N ASN A 70 44.29 22.96 -29.38
CA ASN A 70 44.97 22.56 -28.15
C ASN A 70 46.20 23.43 -27.82
N GLU A 71 46.86 23.99 -28.83
CA GLU A 71 48.04 24.85 -28.67
C GLU A 71 47.69 26.35 -28.65
N ASN A 72 46.41 26.70 -28.86
CA ASN A 72 45.91 28.07 -28.88
C ASN A 72 44.95 28.34 -27.71
N PRO A 73 45.42 29.04 -26.64
CA PRO A 73 44.60 29.27 -25.45
C PRO A 73 43.29 30.00 -25.73
N GLY A 74 42.16 29.43 -25.36
CA GLY A 74 40.86 30.09 -25.40
C GLY A 74 39.75 29.20 -25.97
N SER A 75 38.50 29.68 -25.90
CA SER A 75 37.34 28.92 -26.39
C SER A 75 37.24 28.97 -27.92
N ASP A 76 38.05 28.17 -28.59
CA ASP A 76 38.17 28.14 -30.05
C ASP A 76 36.96 27.48 -30.73
N LEU A 77 36.70 27.85 -31.99
CA LEU A 77 35.64 27.27 -32.82
C LEU A 77 36.21 26.43 -33.97
N ILE A 78 35.96 25.12 -33.92
CA ILE A 78 36.12 24.23 -35.06
C ILE A 78 34.81 24.20 -35.86
N ALA A 79 34.85 24.80 -37.05
CA ALA A 79 33.76 24.84 -38.01
C ALA A 79 34.08 23.96 -39.24
N PHE A 80 33.08 23.68 -40.07
CA PHE A 80 33.20 22.79 -41.23
C PHE A 80 32.67 23.46 -42.51
N ALA A 81 33.46 23.39 -43.57
CA ALA A 81 33.11 23.86 -44.91
C ALA A 81 33.67 22.92 -46.00
N ILE A 82 33.53 21.60 -45.80
CA ILE A 82 34.02 20.57 -46.71
C ILE A 82 33.25 20.64 -48.03
N THR A 83 33.99 20.66 -49.15
CA THR A 83 33.44 20.72 -50.51
C THR A 83 33.43 19.33 -51.19
N GLY A 84 32.52 19.10 -52.15
CA GLY A 84 32.52 17.86 -52.95
C GLY A 84 31.55 16.76 -52.51
N GLY A 85 30.72 17.00 -51.50
CA GLY A 85 29.58 16.15 -51.15
C GLY A 85 29.90 14.91 -50.28
N ASN A 86 31.15 14.44 -50.27
CA ASN A 86 31.61 13.50 -49.24
C ASN A 86 32.01 14.28 -47.98
N THR A 87 31.34 14.03 -46.88
CA THR A 87 31.54 14.69 -45.59
C THR A 87 31.83 13.69 -44.47
N ARG A 88 32.25 12.49 -44.87
CA ARG A 88 32.72 11.43 -43.98
C ARG A 88 34.23 11.52 -43.85
N ILE A 89 34.69 11.65 -42.61
CA ILE A 89 36.10 11.74 -42.24
C ILE A 89 36.52 10.35 -41.76
N ASP A 90 37.34 9.68 -42.57
CA ASP A 90 37.89 8.37 -42.27
C ASP A 90 39.18 8.51 -41.45
N LEU A 91 39.12 8.12 -40.18
CA LEU A 91 40.26 8.19 -39.29
C LEU A 91 41.14 6.96 -39.45
N SER A 92 42.44 7.21 -39.62
CA SER A 92 43.50 6.22 -39.79
C SER A 92 44.31 5.99 -38.53
N THR A 93 44.23 6.92 -37.58
CA THR A 93 44.83 6.88 -36.24
C THR A 93 43.89 7.55 -35.22
N PRO A 94 44.06 7.35 -33.90
CA PRO A 94 43.21 8.01 -32.91
C PRO A 94 43.31 9.53 -33.04
N LEU A 95 42.21 10.26 -32.87
CA LEU A 95 42.26 11.73 -32.86
C LEU A 95 43.10 12.22 -31.66
N PRO A 96 43.74 13.41 -31.75
CA PRO A 96 44.39 14.02 -30.61
C PRO A 96 43.37 14.24 -29.48
N VAL A 97 43.78 14.01 -28.23
CA VAL A 97 42.96 14.37 -27.05
C VAL A 97 42.73 15.88 -27.02
N ILE A 98 41.55 16.31 -26.60
CA ILE A 98 41.18 17.72 -26.48
C ILE A 98 41.57 18.20 -25.08
N SER A 99 42.54 19.09 -25.02
CA SER A 99 43.16 19.58 -23.78
C SER A 99 42.93 21.06 -23.51
N ASP A 100 42.32 21.80 -24.43
CA ASP A 100 41.83 23.16 -24.20
C ASP A 100 40.33 23.28 -24.51
N THR A 101 39.70 24.32 -23.98
CA THR A 101 38.27 24.59 -24.16
C THR A 101 37.96 24.84 -25.63
N LEU A 102 37.03 24.11 -26.25
CA LEU A 102 36.66 24.40 -27.63
C LEU A 102 35.21 24.07 -27.98
N THR A 103 34.73 24.62 -29.09
CA THR A 103 33.47 24.27 -29.72
C THR A 103 33.72 23.54 -31.03
N ILE A 104 33.20 22.31 -31.17
CA ILE A 104 33.09 21.61 -32.45
C ILE A 104 31.65 21.70 -32.93
N ASP A 105 31.41 22.47 -33.99
CA ASP A 105 30.06 22.70 -34.52
C ASP A 105 29.91 22.16 -35.95
N GLY A 106 29.47 20.92 -36.07
CA GLY A 106 29.10 20.28 -37.33
C GLY A 106 27.89 20.89 -38.04
N THR A 107 27.12 21.76 -37.36
CA THR A 107 26.00 22.49 -37.99
C THR A 107 26.46 23.62 -38.90
N THR A 108 27.73 24.02 -38.79
CA THR A 108 28.36 24.97 -39.72
C THR A 108 28.52 24.41 -41.14
N GLN A 109 28.57 23.08 -41.30
CA GLN A 109 28.59 22.44 -42.60
C GLN A 109 27.28 22.72 -43.36
N GLN A 110 27.41 23.01 -44.66
CA GLN A 110 26.25 23.26 -45.51
C GLN A 110 25.22 22.12 -45.44
N ASN A 111 23.94 22.49 -45.37
CA ASN A 111 22.78 21.60 -45.22
C ASN A 111 22.68 20.84 -43.89
N SER A 112 23.55 21.13 -42.91
CA SER A 112 23.37 20.56 -41.57
C SER A 112 22.28 21.31 -40.82
N SER A 113 21.44 20.61 -40.06
CA SER A 113 20.40 21.25 -39.25
C SER A 113 19.95 20.38 -38.07
N CYS A 114 19.79 21.03 -36.92
CA CYS A 114 19.16 20.48 -35.72
C CYS A 114 17.69 20.90 -35.66
N PRO A 115 16.73 19.99 -35.86
CA PRO A 115 15.31 20.35 -35.94
C PRO A 115 14.76 20.72 -34.57
N SER A 116 13.93 21.77 -34.53
CA SER A 116 13.22 22.20 -33.32
C SER A 116 11.95 21.40 -33.01
N ALA A 117 11.60 20.43 -33.85
CA ALA A 117 10.44 19.54 -33.72
C ALA A 117 10.87 18.06 -33.66
N ILE A 118 9.92 17.15 -33.41
CA ILE A 118 10.15 15.70 -33.47
C ILE A 118 10.41 15.29 -34.92
N ALA A 119 11.67 15.44 -35.34
CA ALA A 119 12.19 15.06 -36.65
C ALA A 119 13.63 14.60 -36.48
N ALA A 120 14.11 13.76 -37.41
CA ALA A 120 15.51 13.38 -37.44
C ALA A 120 16.38 14.60 -37.81
N ALA A 121 17.52 14.75 -37.14
CA ALA A 121 18.49 15.78 -37.50
C ALA A 121 19.12 15.47 -38.86
N ASN A 122 19.41 16.52 -39.63
CA ASN A 122 20.21 16.39 -40.83
C ASN A 122 21.66 16.72 -40.47
N LEU A 123 22.45 15.71 -40.13
CA LEU A 123 23.83 15.88 -39.68
C LEU A 123 24.75 15.51 -40.82
N ASN A 124 25.59 16.44 -41.28
CA ASN A 124 26.43 16.16 -42.44
C ASN A 124 27.84 15.69 -42.12
N ILE A 125 28.40 16.00 -40.96
CA ILE A 125 29.76 15.57 -40.63
C ILE A 125 29.72 14.21 -39.96
N GLU A 126 30.37 13.21 -40.57
CA GLU A 126 30.49 11.86 -40.01
C GLU A 126 31.95 11.57 -39.68
N LEU A 127 32.23 11.31 -38.40
CA LEU A 127 33.50 10.80 -37.90
C LEU A 127 33.43 9.28 -37.87
N ASN A 128 34.21 8.64 -38.73
CA ASN A 128 34.26 7.19 -38.82
C ASN A 128 35.57 6.65 -38.23
N GLY A 129 35.44 5.87 -37.15
CA GLY A 129 36.54 5.28 -36.42
C GLY A 129 37.01 3.91 -36.89
N SER A 130 36.44 3.35 -37.97
CA SER A 130 36.65 1.93 -38.34
C SER A 130 38.10 1.52 -38.62
N SER A 131 39.01 2.48 -38.74
CA SER A 131 40.45 2.25 -38.94
C SER A 131 41.32 3.13 -38.04
N ALA A 132 40.74 3.74 -37.00
CA ALA A 132 41.42 4.63 -36.07
C ALA A 132 42.41 3.88 -35.16
N GLY A 133 42.29 2.57 -35.03
CA GLY A 133 43.16 1.72 -34.21
C GLY A 133 42.44 1.09 -33.02
N SER A 134 43.16 0.20 -32.32
CA SER A 134 42.58 -0.56 -31.22
C SER A 134 42.26 0.32 -30.02
N LEU A 135 41.08 0.11 -29.43
CA LEU A 135 40.53 0.91 -28.32
C LEU A 135 40.46 2.43 -28.60
N ALA A 136 40.54 2.84 -29.87
CA ALA A 136 40.50 4.26 -30.21
C ALA A 136 39.12 4.84 -29.89
N ASN A 137 39.10 5.94 -29.14
CA ASN A 137 37.91 6.74 -28.88
C ASN A 137 37.67 7.75 -30.02
N GLY A 138 36.43 8.24 -30.14
CA GLY A 138 36.11 9.29 -31.11
C GLY A 138 36.64 10.66 -30.71
N LEU A 139 36.02 11.28 -29.71
CA LEU A 139 36.48 12.54 -29.13
C LEU A 139 36.77 12.33 -27.64
N GLU A 140 37.94 12.74 -27.17
CA GLU A 140 38.36 12.55 -25.78
C GLU A 140 38.75 13.89 -25.16
N PHE A 141 38.00 14.31 -24.13
CA PHE A 141 38.17 15.60 -23.45
C PHE A 141 38.87 15.37 -22.11
N VAL A 142 40.08 15.92 -21.96
CA VAL A 142 40.92 15.78 -20.76
C VAL A 142 41.01 17.09 -19.98
N ALA A 143 41.63 17.05 -18.79
CA ALA A 143 41.81 18.24 -17.95
C ALA A 143 42.35 19.44 -18.75
N GLY A 144 41.70 20.60 -18.62
CA GLY A 144 41.95 21.82 -19.40
C GLY A 144 40.88 22.12 -20.45
N SER A 145 40.10 21.11 -20.85
CA SER A 145 39.03 21.26 -21.86
C SER A 145 37.63 21.55 -21.29
N ASP A 146 37.54 22.04 -20.05
CA ASP A 146 36.26 22.32 -19.40
C ASP A 146 35.40 23.30 -20.23
N ASN A 147 34.07 23.21 -20.15
CA ASN A 147 33.14 24.08 -20.91
C ASN A 147 33.17 23.91 -22.44
N SER A 148 33.68 22.78 -22.94
CA SER A 148 33.65 22.51 -24.39
C SER A 148 32.25 22.16 -24.89
N LEU A 149 32.00 22.39 -26.19
CA LEU A 149 30.73 22.10 -26.85
C LEU A 149 30.95 21.17 -28.06
N VAL A 150 30.21 20.07 -28.13
CA VAL A 150 30.14 19.21 -29.32
C VAL A 150 28.72 19.21 -29.87
N LYS A 151 28.58 19.64 -31.13
CA LYS A 151 27.28 19.78 -31.78
C LYS A 151 27.25 19.29 -33.22
N GLY A 152 26.19 18.58 -33.58
CA GLY A 152 25.83 18.36 -34.99
C GLY A 152 26.68 17.32 -35.72
N LEU A 153 27.24 16.34 -35.01
CA LEU A 153 28.12 15.31 -35.56
C LEU A 153 27.45 13.92 -35.59
N VAL A 154 27.89 13.10 -36.53
CA VAL A 154 27.70 11.64 -36.51
C VAL A 154 29.02 11.02 -36.07
N ILE A 155 29.03 10.20 -35.02
CA ILE A 155 30.25 9.60 -34.44
C ILE A 155 30.04 8.10 -34.30
N ASN A 156 30.78 7.30 -35.08
CA ASN A 156 30.51 5.88 -35.19
C ASN A 156 31.74 5.02 -35.54
N ASN A 157 31.58 3.70 -35.41
CA ASN A 157 32.56 2.66 -35.76
C ASN A 157 33.91 2.76 -35.04
N PHE A 158 33.98 3.40 -33.87
CA PHE A 158 35.18 3.39 -33.03
C PHE A 158 35.30 2.06 -32.27
N GLU A 159 36.51 1.56 -32.03
CA GLU A 159 36.70 0.35 -31.21
C GLU A 159 36.51 0.66 -29.70
N GLY A 160 36.77 1.90 -29.28
CA GLY A 160 36.45 2.41 -27.94
C GLY A 160 35.09 3.10 -27.89
N SER A 161 34.98 4.11 -27.02
CA SER A 161 33.77 4.93 -26.86
C SER A 161 33.66 6.01 -27.94
N GLY A 162 32.44 6.43 -28.26
CA GLY A 162 32.20 7.53 -29.22
C GLY A 162 32.74 8.87 -28.71
N ILE A 163 32.40 9.23 -27.47
CA ILE A 163 32.92 10.42 -26.78
C ILE A 163 33.33 10.03 -25.35
N VAL A 164 34.49 10.51 -24.90
CA VAL A 164 34.99 10.35 -23.54
C VAL A 164 35.14 11.72 -22.88
N LEU A 165 34.57 11.88 -21.68
CA LEU A 165 34.63 13.11 -20.88
C LEU A 165 35.37 12.85 -19.56
N GLN A 166 36.57 13.40 -19.44
CA GLN A 166 37.36 13.46 -18.20
C GLN A 166 37.41 14.89 -17.63
N SER A 167 36.96 15.90 -18.39
CA SER A 167 36.83 17.32 -17.99
C SER A 167 35.39 17.70 -17.63
N ASN A 168 35.23 18.89 -17.05
CA ASN A 168 33.97 19.36 -16.45
C ASN A 168 33.15 20.24 -17.38
N SER A 169 31.85 20.34 -17.10
CA SER A 169 30.96 21.36 -17.69
C SER A 169 30.87 21.33 -19.23
N ASN A 170 31.21 20.22 -19.87
CA ASN A 170 31.08 20.09 -21.32
C ASN A 170 29.62 19.88 -21.73
N THR A 171 29.27 20.33 -22.94
CA THR A 171 27.94 20.16 -23.51
C THR A 171 27.99 19.33 -24.79
N ILE A 172 27.26 18.22 -24.83
CA ILE A 172 27.15 17.33 -25.99
C ILE A 172 25.71 17.37 -26.50
N THR A 173 25.47 17.89 -27.70
CA THR A 173 24.10 18.19 -28.16
C THR A 173 23.87 17.93 -29.65
N CYS A 174 22.69 17.45 -30.02
CA CYS A 174 22.31 17.23 -31.43
C CYS A 174 23.29 16.32 -32.22
N ASN A 175 23.78 15.25 -31.60
CA ASN A 175 24.67 14.29 -32.25
C ASN A 175 23.98 12.94 -32.50
N ASN A 176 24.45 12.20 -33.51
CA ASN A 176 24.11 10.79 -33.74
C ASN A 176 25.33 9.93 -33.38
N ILE A 177 25.26 9.16 -32.30
CA ILE A 177 26.40 8.42 -31.74
C ILE A 177 26.09 6.92 -31.75
N GLY A 178 26.94 6.14 -32.42
CA GLY A 178 26.77 4.69 -32.61
C GLY A 178 25.81 4.31 -33.76
N THR A 179 25.40 5.29 -34.56
CA THR A 179 24.44 5.10 -35.65
C THR A 179 24.94 5.68 -36.97
N ASN A 180 24.27 5.31 -38.06
CA ASN A 180 24.46 5.94 -39.35
C ASN A 180 23.98 7.41 -39.34
N ARG A 181 24.29 8.16 -40.41
CA ARG A 181 23.90 9.57 -40.56
C ARG A 181 22.42 9.87 -40.32
N ALA A 182 21.53 8.97 -40.74
CA ALA A 182 20.09 9.13 -40.56
C ALA A 182 19.58 8.76 -39.14
N GLY A 183 20.42 8.13 -38.32
CA GLY A 183 20.05 7.58 -37.02
C GLY A 183 19.05 6.43 -37.12
N THR A 184 19.07 5.67 -38.21
CA THR A 184 18.12 4.58 -38.49
C THR A 184 18.75 3.19 -38.51
N ALA A 185 20.08 3.09 -38.52
CA ALA A 185 20.81 1.83 -38.49
C ALA A 185 22.05 1.95 -37.61
N ALA A 186 22.47 0.84 -37.02
CA ALA A 186 23.61 0.79 -36.11
C ALA A 186 24.92 0.91 -36.90
N ALA A 187 25.85 1.66 -36.34
CA ALA A 187 27.23 1.79 -36.76
C ALA A 187 28.05 1.81 -35.44
N PRO A 188 28.22 0.64 -34.82
CA PRO A 188 28.53 0.53 -33.40
C PRO A 188 29.87 1.17 -33.04
N ASN A 189 29.90 1.93 -31.94
CA ASN A 189 31.12 2.08 -31.17
C ASN A 189 31.31 0.85 -30.28
N GLY A 190 32.56 0.46 -30.04
CA GLY A 190 32.93 -0.81 -29.40
C GLY A 190 32.74 -0.83 -27.88
N ASP A 191 32.53 0.34 -27.27
CA ASP A 191 32.16 0.51 -25.87
C ASP A 191 30.93 1.44 -25.74
N ALA A 192 30.90 2.37 -24.80
CA ALA A 192 29.79 3.29 -24.61
C ALA A 192 29.65 4.31 -25.75
N GLY A 193 28.44 4.79 -25.99
CA GLY A 193 28.24 5.95 -26.88
C GLY A 193 28.95 7.18 -26.33
N ILE A 194 28.65 7.53 -25.07
CA ILE A 194 29.32 8.58 -24.31
C ILE A 194 29.76 8.01 -22.96
N ASN A 195 31.03 8.18 -22.62
CA ASN A 195 31.62 7.74 -21.35
C ASN A 195 32.10 8.96 -20.54
N VAL A 196 31.46 9.24 -19.41
CA VAL A 196 31.84 10.29 -18.46
C VAL A 196 32.61 9.63 -17.32
N MET A 197 33.94 9.69 -17.36
CA MET A 197 34.79 8.95 -16.43
C MET A 197 34.95 9.68 -15.08
N THR A 198 35.41 10.92 -15.13
CA THR A 198 35.74 11.73 -13.93
C THR A 198 35.22 13.17 -14.00
N GLY A 199 34.68 13.57 -15.16
CA GLY A 199 34.21 14.94 -15.39
C GLY A 199 32.86 15.23 -14.76
N ALA A 200 32.74 16.37 -14.11
CA ALA A 200 31.57 16.80 -13.37
C ALA A 200 30.72 17.83 -14.13
N ASP A 201 29.44 17.97 -13.79
CA ASP A 201 28.52 18.97 -14.36
C ASP A 201 28.41 18.95 -15.91
N ASN A 202 28.71 17.81 -16.53
CA ASN A 202 28.60 17.63 -17.97
C ASN A 202 27.12 17.56 -18.39
N VAL A 203 26.78 18.19 -19.50
CA VAL A 203 25.42 18.21 -20.07
C VAL A 203 25.38 17.38 -21.34
N ILE A 204 24.61 16.30 -21.33
CA ILE A 204 24.35 15.46 -22.49
C ILE A 204 22.91 15.72 -22.93
N GLY A 205 22.75 16.46 -24.01
CA GLY A 205 21.46 16.77 -24.63
C GLY A 205 20.96 18.18 -24.30
N GLY A 206 19.68 18.31 -23.96
CA GLY A 206 19.06 19.55 -23.51
C GLY A 206 17.53 19.55 -23.59
N ALA A 207 16.89 20.50 -22.90
CA ALA A 207 15.43 20.62 -22.81
C ALA A 207 14.74 20.92 -24.15
N LEU A 208 15.44 21.58 -25.08
CA LEU A 208 14.91 21.88 -26.42
C LEU A 208 15.05 20.67 -27.34
N THR A 209 14.05 20.40 -28.19
CA THR A 209 14.09 19.25 -29.11
C THR A 209 15.28 19.28 -30.07
N GLY A 210 15.76 20.47 -30.44
CA GLY A 210 16.97 20.64 -31.27
C GLY A 210 18.28 20.28 -30.57
N ASN A 211 18.27 20.01 -29.27
CA ASN A 211 19.46 19.67 -28.51
C ASN A 211 19.63 18.16 -28.28
N ARG A 212 18.64 17.34 -28.65
CA ARG A 212 18.60 15.92 -28.32
C ARG A 212 19.64 15.12 -29.10
N ASN A 213 20.44 14.31 -28.41
CA ASN A 213 21.29 13.33 -29.08
C ASN A 213 20.50 12.05 -29.39
N VAL A 214 20.95 11.31 -30.40
CA VAL A 214 20.55 9.92 -30.68
C VAL A 214 21.74 9.03 -30.34
N ILE A 215 21.62 8.22 -29.30
CA ILE A 215 22.71 7.41 -28.74
C ILE A 215 22.28 5.95 -28.72
N ALA A 216 22.64 5.22 -29.77
CA ALA A 216 22.05 3.93 -30.08
C ALA A 216 23.02 3.06 -30.86
N GLY A 217 22.82 1.74 -30.84
CA GLY A 217 23.64 0.80 -31.60
C GLY A 217 25.06 0.57 -31.06
N ASN A 218 25.41 1.06 -29.86
CA ASN A 218 26.74 0.87 -29.28
C ASN A 218 26.88 -0.52 -28.63
N LEU A 219 28.10 -1.06 -28.53
CA LEU A 219 28.35 -2.38 -27.91
C LEU A 219 28.43 -2.32 -26.37
N GLY A 220 28.53 -1.12 -25.78
CA GLY A 220 28.38 -0.86 -24.34
C GLY A 220 27.02 -0.24 -23.99
N SER A 221 26.99 0.57 -22.94
CA SER A 221 25.84 1.41 -22.61
C SER A 221 25.68 2.57 -23.60
N GLY A 222 24.49 3.14 -23.74
CA GLY A 222 24.33 4.38 -24.49
C GLY A 222 25.17 5.50 -23.85
N ILE A 223 24.91 5.76 -22.56
CA ILE A 223 25.68 6.68 -21.72
C ILE A 223 26.19 5.92 -20.49
N PHE A 224 27.47 6.07 -20.18
CA PHE A 224 28.09 5.59 -18.96
C PHE A 224 28.61 6.78 -18.16
N ALA A 225 28.19 6.95 -16.91
CA ALA A 225 28.60 8.04 -16.04
C ALA A 225 29.17 7.52 -14.72
N GLY A 226 30.46 7.71 -14.52
CA GLY A 226 31.24 7.21 -13.39
C GLY A 226 32.50 6.46 -13.82
N PRO A 227 33.41 6.16 -12.89
CA PRO A 227 34.50 5.23 -13.16
C PRO A 227 33.97 3.80 -13.41
N PRO A 228 34.64 2.97 -14.22
CA PRO A 228 34.23 1.60 -14.47
C PRO A 228 34.18 0.77 -13.17
N ALA A 229 33.15 -0.07 -13.02
CA ALA A 229 32.97 -0.93 -11.84
C ALA A 229 34.08 -1.97 -11.61
N THR A 230 34.99 -2.17 -12.59
CA THR A 230 36.11 -3.12 -12.51
C THR A 230 37.38 -2.54 -11.92
N GLU A 231 37.46 -1.22 -11.74
CA GLU A 231 38.53 -0.65 -10.92
C GLU A 231 38.25 -1.02 -9.46
N PRO A 232 39.22 -1.59 -8.72
CA PRO A 232 38.99 -1.94 -7.33
C PRO A 232 38.47 -0.70 -6.61
N ILE A 233 37.39 -0.88 -5.84
CA ILE A 233 36.96 0.09 -4.83
C ILE A 233 38.16 0.24 -3.90
N ILE A 234 39.00 1.23 -4.21
CA ILE A 234 39.96 1.72 -3.25
C ILE A 234 39.04 2.30 -2.18
N THR A 235 38.95 1.62 -1.04
CA THR A 235 38.59 2.27 0.21
C THR A 235 39.54 3.47 0.29
N LEU A 236 39.05 4.63 -0.14
CA LEU A 236 39.82 5.85 -0.06
C LEU A 236 40.16 6.01 1.43
N PRO A 237 41.44 6.13 1.80
CA PRO A 237 41.79 6.38 3.18
C PRO A 237 41.02 7.61 3.64
N GLU A 238 40.33 7.54 4.77
CA GLU A 238 39.60 8.64 5.40
C GLU A 238 40.53 9.77 5.88
N GLU A 239 41.54 10.20 5.12
CA GLU A 239 42.33 11.41 5.42
C GLU A 239 42.93 12.05 4.15
N ASP A 240 42.09 12.47 3.19
CA ASP A 240 42.48 13.54 2.26
C ASP A 240 41.65 14.81 2.53
N PRO A 241 42.20 15.82 3.22
CA PRO A 241 41.50 17.07 3.56
C PRO A 241 41.35 18.04 2.37
N GLY A 242 41.33 17.54 1.12
CA GLY A 242 41.34 18.31 -0.12
C GLY A 242 40.25 18.04 -1.17
N LEU A 243 39.17 17.31 -0.90
CA LEU A 243 38.20 16.95 -1.96
C LEU A 243 37.12 18.01 -2.22
N PRO A 244 37.08 18.62 -3.43
CA PRO A 244 35.84 18.76 -4.21
C PRO A 244 36.01 18.57 -5.74
N PRO A 245 34.94 18.27 -6.52
CA PRO A 245 33.82 17.37 -6.21
C PRO A 245 33.60 16.33 -7.34
N PRO A 246 32.95 15.20 -7.08
CA PRO A 246 32.11 14.60 -8.10
C PRO A 246 30.69 15.20 -7.97
N THR A 247 30.32 16.00 -8.99
CA THR A 247 28.99 16.57 -9.22
C THR A 247 28.42 15.98 -10.51
N GLY A 248 27.15 15.61 -10.48
CA GLY A 248 26.54 14.69 -11.43
C GLY A 248 26.48 15.15 -12.88
N THR A 249 26.14 14.21 -13.76
CA THR A 249 25.90 14.50 -15.19
C THR A 249 24.43 14.86 -15.40
N LEU A 250 24.17 15.89 -16.20
CA LEU A 250 22.81 16.23 -16.66
C LEU A 250 22.55 15.55 -18.00
N ILE A 251 21.73 14.52 -18.00
CA ILE A 251 21.32 13.74 -19.17
C ILE A 251 19.90 14.16 -19.53
N LEU A 252 19.77 15.02 -20.55
CA LEU A 252 18.53 15.75 -20.83
C LEU A 252 17.99 15.47 -22.23
N GLY A 253 16.75 14.99 -22.35
CA GLY A 253 16.03 14.98 -23.63
C GLY A 253 16.52 13.98 -24.68
N ASN A 254 17.48 13.11 -24.39
CA ASN A 254 18.12 12.25 -25.38
C ASN A 254 17.20 11.12 -25.87
N ARG A 255 17.53 10.55 -27.03
CA ARG A 255 16.99 9.28 -27.52
C ARG A 255 18.06 8.21 -27.38
N ILE A 256 17.82 7.23 -26.53
CA ILE A 256 18.83 6.25 -26.15
C ILE A 256 18.28 4.85 -26.43
N GLY A 257 19.00 4.09 -27.28
CA GLY A 257 18.61 2.74 -27.71
C GLY A 257 17.50 2.69 -28.77
N THR A 258 17.12 3.83 -29.35
CA THR A 258 16.10 3.93 -30.40
C THR A 258 16.64 4.62 -31.66
N ASN A 259 15.92 4.48 -32.76
CA ASN A 259 16.17 5.29 -33.95
C ASN A 259 15.91 6.79 -33.70
N ALA A 260 16.34 7.66 -34.62
CA ALA A 260 16.21 9.12 -34.49
C ALA A 260 14.77 9.64 -34.32
N LEU A 261 13.75 8.84 -34.70
CA LEU A 261 12.34 9.18 -34.50
C LEU A 261 11.78 8.66 -33.16
N GLY A 262 12.48 7.74 -32.48
CA GLY A 262 12.01 7.07 -31.28
C GLY A 262 10.85 6.09 -31.53
N THR A 263 10.79 5.49 -32.72
CA THR A 263 9.70 4.60 -33.14
C THR A 263 10.14 3.15 -33.33
N ALA A 264 11.44 2.88 -33.34
CA ALA A 264 11.99 1.54 -33.44
C ALA A 264 13.23 1.40 -32.55
N ALA A 265 13.42 0.20 -32.00
CA ALA A 265 14.60 -0.14 -31.23
C ALA A 265 15.85 -0.15 -32.12
N LEU A 266 16.94 0.36 -31.57
CA LEU A 266 18.29 0.31 -32.11
C LEU A 266 19.24 0.13 -30.94
N ALA A 267 19.28 -1.11 -30.44
CA ALA A 267 19.77 -1.43 -29.12
C ALA A 267 21.23 -0.99 -28.88
N ASN A 268 21.47 -0.38 -27.73
CA ASN A 268 22.78 -0.50 -27.08
C ASN A 268 22.86 -1.90 -26.44
N ALA A 269 24.05 -2.52 -26.44
CA ALA A 269 24.20 -3.92 -26.03
C ALA A 269 24.33 -4.13 -24.52
N VAL A 270 24.26 -3.06 -23.72
CA VAL A 270 24.07 -3.10 -22.26
C VAL A 270 22.87 -2.22 -21.87
N ASN A 271 23.04 -1.24 -20.98
CA ASN A 271 21.95 -0.37 -20.52
C ASN A 271 21.80 0.84 -21.44
N GLY A 272 20.66 1.52 -21.37
CA GLY A 272 20.55 2.84 -21.97
C GLY A 272 21.48 3.85 -21.29
N VAL A 273 21.30 4.01 -19.98
CA VAL A 273 22.13 4.87 -19.12
C VAL A 273 22.65 4.04 -17.95
N THR A 274 23.94 4.15 -17.64
CA THR A 274 24.54 3.61 -16.42
C THR A 274 25.13 4.76 -15.60
N VAL A 275 24.80 4.83 -14.31
CA VAL A 275 25.40 5.75 -13.33
C VAL A 275 26.04 4.91 -12.22
N THR A 276 27.32 5.15 -11.90
CA THR A 276 28.06 4.35 -10.90
C THR A 276 29.22 5.14 -10.27
N GLY A 277 29.81 4.58 -9.21
CA GLY A 277 31.08 4.99 -8.62
C GLY A 277 30.93 5.95 -7.45
N VAL A 278 31.72 5.71 -6.40
CA VAL A 278 31.73 6.52 -5.18
C VAL A 278 32.02 7.97 -5.52
N GLY A 279 31.05 8.83 -5.21
CA GLY A 279 31.11 10.26 -5.47
C GLY A 279 30.24 10.73 -6.63
N ASN A 280 29.75 9.86 -7.53
CA ASN A 280 28.77 10.29 -8.52
C ASN A 280 27.45 10.67 -7.81
N MET A 281 27.34 11.95 -7.46
CA MET A 281 26.27 12.54 -6.68
C MET A 281 25.53 13.56 -7.52
N ASN A 282 24.20 13.61 -7.41
CA ASN A 282 23.36 14.61 -8.08
C ASN A 282 23.32 14.50 -9.61
N SER A 283 23.45 13.29 -10.17
CA SER A 283 23.17 13.06 -11.59
C SER A 283 21.68 13.26 -11.86
N VAL A 284 21.33 13.97 -12.93
CA VAL A 284 19.94 14.22 -13.32
C VAL A 284 19.70 13.61 -14.68
N ILE A 285 18.75 12.69 -14.75
CA ILE A 285 18.31 12.03 -15.99
C ILE A 285 16.90 12.51 -16.22
N ASP A 286 16.73 13.48 -17.11
CA ASP A 286 15.45 14.17 -17.31
C ASP A 286 14.96 14.13 -18.77
N ASN A 287 13.67 13.81 -18.95
CA ASN A 287 12.95 13.92 -20.22
C ASN A 287 13.55 13.09 -21.39
N ASN A 288 14.26 12.00 -21.08
CA ASN A 288 14.87 11.13 -22.09
C ASN A 288 13.88 10.05 -22.58
N LEU A 289 14.06 9.59 -23.81
CA LEU A 289 13.48 8.35 -24.32
C LEU A 289 14.54 7.25 -24.23
N VAL A 290 14.37 6.30 -23.31
CA VAL A 290 15.35 5.24 -23.01
C VAL A 290 14.72 3.87 -23.24
N SER A 291 14.90 3.30 -24.42
CA SER A 291 14.11 2.16 -24.88
C SER A 291 14.90 1.30 -25.84
N GLY A 292 14.52 0.02 -26.01
CA GLY A 292 15.15 -0.86 -26.98
C GLY A 292 16.56 -1.34 -26.63
N ASN A 293 17.08 -1.07 -25.43
CA ASN A 293 18.41 -1.56 -24.99
C ASN A 293 18.33 -3.04 -24.58
N THR A 294 19.43 -3.78 -24.66
CA THR A 294 19.42 -5.21 -24.28
C THR A 294 19.42 -5.45 -22.76
N GLY A 295 19.92 -4.50 -21.98
CA GLY A 295 19.88 -4.48 -20.52
C GLY A 295 18.73 -3.64 -19.97
N ALA A 296 18.98 -2.95 -18.85
CA ALA A 296 18.02 -2.02 -18.27
C ALA A 296 17.91 -0.73 -19.10
N GLY A 297 16.80 -0.02 -18.96
CA GLY A 297 16.71 1.35 -19.49
C GLY A 297 17.75 2.24 -18.81
N ILE A 298 17.58 2.43 -17.50
CA ILE A 298 18.50 3.19 -16.65
C ILE A 298 18.99 2.27 -15.52
N ALA A 299 20.29 2.28 -15.25
CA ALA A 299 20.90 1.56 -14.14
C ALA A 299 21.67 2.52 -13.22
N VAL A 300 21.32 2.54 -11.94
CA VAL A 300 22.05 3.23 -10.87
C VAL A 300 22.73 2.15 -10.03
N LEU A 301 24.05 2.11 -10.10
CA LEU A 301 24.87 1.05 -9.53
C LEU A 301 25.67 1.57 -8.33
N GLU A 302 26.45 0.67 -7.72
CA GLU A 302 27.22 0.90 -6.50
C GLU A 302 27.97 2.24 -6.47
N GLY A 303 27.82 2.96 -5.36
CA GLY A 303 28.52 4.22 -5.07
C GLY A 303 27.84 5.48 -5.60
N ALA A 304 26.84 5.37 -6.47
CA ALA A 304 26.05 6.52 -6.93
C ALA A 304 24.96 6.89 -5.90
N THR A 305 24.84 8.18 -5.61
CA THR A 305 23.80 8.68 -4.68
C THR A 305 23.13 9.95 -5.20
N LEU A 306 21.98 10.31 -4.62
CA LEU A 306 21.26 11.55 -4.96
C LEU A 306 20.94 11.68 -6.46
N THR A 307 20.74 10.57 -7.16
CA THR A 307 20.39 10.59 -8.60
C THR A 307 18.92 10.94 -8.74
N LEU A 308 18.59 11.92 -9.59
CA LEU A 308 17.22 12.27 -9.96
C LEU A 308 16.91 11.70 -11.34
N ILE A 309 15.85 10.89 -11.43
CA ILE A 309 15.33 10.33 -12.67
C ILE A 309 13.92 10.90 -12.85
N GLU A 310 13.74 11.82 -13.79
CA GLU A 310 12.51 12.59 -13.94
C GLU A 310 11.98 12.64 -15.38
N GLY A 311 10.66 12.58 -15.59
CA GLY A 311 10.06 12.88 -16.90
C GLY A 311 10.43 11.91 -18.04
N ASN A 312 11.09 10.79 -17.77
CA ASN A 312 11.61 9.90 -18.80
C ASN A 312 10.54 8.94 -19.33
N LYS A 313 10.67 8.56 -20.59
CA LYS A 313 9.91 7.48 -21.23
C LYS A 313 10.80 6.26 -21.39
N ILE A 314 10.49 5.19 -20.68
CA ILE A 314 11.36 4.03 -20.54
C ILE A 314 10.62 2.76 -20.97
N GLY A 315 11.15 2.08 -22.00
CA GLY A 315 10.57 0.87 -22.59
C GLY A 315 9.43 1.11 -23.59
N THR A 316 9.19 2.37 -23.98
CA THR A 316 8.08 2.77 -24.85
C THR A 316 8.56 3.50 -26.11
N ASN A 317 7.67 3.75 -27.07
CA ASN A 317 7.95 4.68 -28.17
C ASN A 317 7.90 6.15 -27.70
N VAL A 318 8.31 7.07 -28.57
CA VAL A 318 8.29 8.52 -28.27
C VAL A 318 6.91 9.05 -27.84
N LEU A 319 5.83 8.41 -28.28
CA LEU A 319 4.45 8.77 -27.92
C LEU A 319 4.05 8.23 -26.54
N GLY A 320 4.69 7.16 -26.07
CA GLY A 320 4.37 6.49 -24.80
C GLY A 320 3.16 5.54 -24.91
N ASN A 321 2.86 5.02 -26.10
CA ASN A 321 1.68 4.19 -26.36
C ASN A 321 1.99 2.86 -27.07
N TRP A 322 3.27 2.51 -27.18
CA TRP A 322 3.72 1.28 -27.83
C TRP A 322 4.98 0.75 -27.15
N ASN A 323 5.09 -0.56 -27.00
CA ASN A 323 6.24 -1.23 -26.41
C ASN A 323 7.47 -1.13 -27.33
N LEU A 324 8.56 -0.56 -26.81
CA LEU A 324 9.91 -0.67 -27.34
C LEU A 324 10.81 -1.20 -26.20
N PRO A 325 10.67 -2.49 -25.88
CA PRO A 325 11.18 -3.06 -24.63
C PRO A 325 12.68 -2.82 -24.45
N ASN A 326 13.07 -2.44 -23.23
CA ASN A 326 14.40 -2.78 -22.75
C ASN A 326 14.42 -4.27 -22.37
N GLY A 327 15.56 -4.94 -22.53
CA GLY A 327 15.70 -6.39 -22.34
C GLY A 327 15.73 -6.83 -20.87
N ALA A 328 15.84 -5.90 -19.93
CA ALA A 328 15.69 -6.12 -18.49
C ALA A 328 14.65 -5.13 -17.89
N ASN A 329 14.88 -4.64 -16.68
CA ASN A 329 14.00 -3.68 -16.00
C ASN A 329 14.01 -2.30 -16.69
N GLY A 330 12.95 -1.51 -16.50
CA GLY A 330 12.97 -0.11 -16.92
C GLY A 330 14.06 0.67 -16.19
N ILE A 331 14.01 0.65 -14.86
CA ILE A 331 15.03 1.21 -13.97
C ILE A 331 15.55 0.12 -13.04
N LEU A 332 16.87 0.04 -12.93
CA LEU A 332 17.59 -0.86 -12.02
C LEU A 332 18.38 -0.01 -11.01
N ILE A 333 18.22 -0.27 -9.72
CA ILE A 333 19.05 0.28 -8.65
C ILE A 333 19.74 -0.90 -7.97
N GLU A 334 21.06 -0.99 -8.07
CA GLU A 334 21.89 -2.00 -7.40
C GLU A 334 22.91 -1.31 -6.49
N ASN A 335 22.74 -1.41 -5.18
CA ASN A 335 23.58 -0.72 -4.18
C ASN A 335 23.65 0.82 -4.36
N GLY A 336 22.68 1.41 -5.07
CA GLY A 336 22.47 2.85 -5.16
C GLY A 336 21.54 3.34 -4.05
N ALA A 337 21.86 4.48 -3.46
CA ALA A 337 21.10 5.04 -2.35
C ALA A 337 20.59 6.45 -2.67
N GLN A 338 19.48 6.86 -2.05
CA GLN A 338 18.93 8.21 -2.20
C GLN A 338 18.59 8.60 -3.65
N THR A 339 18.20 7.64 -4.49
CA THR A 339 17.70 7.91 -5.84
C THR A 339 16.25 8.36 -5.76
N VAL A 340 15.91 9.43 -6.49
CA VAL A 340 14.53 9.91 -6.65
C VAL A 340 14.08 9.58 -8.07
N ILE A 341 12.99 8.81 -8.18
CA ILE A 341 12.34 8.45 -9.44
C ILE A 341 10.98 9.14 -9.46
N HIS A 342 10.85 10.20 -10.27
CA HIS A 342 9.69 11.08 -10.27
C HIS A 342 9.08 11.27 -11.67
N ASP A 343 7.76 11.25 -11.83
CA ASP A 343 7.07 11.63 -13.08
C ASP A 343 7.57 10.89 -14.35
N ASN A 344 7.95 9.61 -14.24
CA ASN A 344 8.40 8.81 -15.37
C ASN A 344 7.27 7.91 -15.90
N LEU A 345 7.31 7.64 -17.21
CA LEU A 345 6.57 6.54 -17.85
C LEU A 345 7.49 5.32 -17.99
N ILE A 346 7.23 4.26 -17.22
CA ILE A 346 8.08 3.07 -17.11
C ILE A 346 7.27 1.83 -17.49
N SER A 347 7.28 1.48 -18.77
CA SER A 347 6.31 0.53 -19.34
C SER A 347 6.92 -0.29 -20.47
N GLY A 348 6.33 -1.44 -20.78
CA GLY A 348 6.74 -2.26 -21.92
C GLY A 348 8.10 -2.95 -21.78
N ASN A 349 8.72 -3.02 -20.60
CA ASN A 349 10.02 -3.63 -20.38
C ASN A 349 9.91 -5.16 -20.21
N ILE A 350 10.97 -5.91 -20.59
CA ILE A 350 10.99 -7.38 -20.46
C ILE A 350 11.18 -7.83 -18.99
N GLY A 351 11.75 -6.98 -18.14
CA GLY A 351 11.77 -7.16 -16.69
C GLY A 351 10.59 -6.47 -16.01
N GLY A 352 10.80 -6.01 -14.77
CA GLY A 352 9.88 -5.13 -14.06
C GLY A 352 10.02 -3.66 -14.47
N GLY A 353 9.17 -2.81 -13.90
CA GLY A 353 9.28 -1.36 -14.07
C GLY A 353 10.51 -0.82 -13.37
N VAL A 354 10.48 -0.80 -12.04
CA VAL A 354 11.60 -0.40 -11.16
C VAL A 354 12.05 -1.59 -10.32
N PHE A 355 13.34 -1.92 -10.34
CA PHE A 355 13.92 -2.96 -9.50
C PHE A 355 15.02 -2.38 -8.62
N ILE A 356 14.82 -2.42 -7.31
CA ILE A 356 15.80 -2.04 -6.30
C ILE A 356 16.34 -3.33 -5.69
N ALA A 357 17.63 -3.55 -5.81
CA ALA A 357 18.31 -4.73 -5.31
C ALA A 357 19.53 -4.35 -4.47
N ASP A 358 19.68 -5.06 -3.35
CA ASP A 358 20.90 -5.08 -2.54
C ASP A 358 21.51 -6.50 -2.63
N PRO A 359 22.33 -6.80 -3.66
CA PRO A 359 23.16 -8.00 -3.67
C PRO A 359 24.12 -8.00 -2.46
N PRO A 360 24.65 -9.16 -2.03
CA PRO A 360 25.54 -9.28 -0.87
C PRO A 360 26.77 -8.35 -0.94
N SER A 361 26.61 -7.11 -0.48
CA SER A 361 27.58 -6.02 -0.54
C SER A 361 27.63 -5.28 0.80
N SER A 362 28.59 -4.38 0.96
CA SER A 362 28.71 -3.54 2.16
C SER A 362 27.90 -2.23 2.10
N ILE A 363 27.18 -1.98 1.01
CA ILE A 363 26.45 -0.71 0.77
C ILE A 363 24.99 -1.05 0.46
N ALA A 364 24.08 -0.63 1.34
CA ALA A 364 22.66 -0.91 1.18
C ALA A 364 22.00 -0.03 0.10
N ALA A 365 21.11 -0.62 -0.70
CA ALA A 365 20.19 0.14 -1.56
C ALA A 365 19.05 0.72 -0.71
N GLU A 366 19.28 1.92 -0.15
CA GLU A 366 18.39 2.53 0.84
C GLU A 366 17.99 3.98 0.52
N ASN A 367 16.89 4.41 1.14
CA ASN A 367 16.38 5.79 1.05
C ASN A 367 16.02 6.21 -0.38
N ASN A 368 15.68 5.27 -1.26
CA ASN A 368 15.18 5.59 -2.59
C ASN A 368 13.70 5.97 -2.53
N ILE A 369 13.28 6.93 -3.36
CA ILE A 369 11.94 7.50 -3.39
C ILE A 369 11.38 7.36 -4.81
N ILE A 370 10.21 6.75 -4.94
CA ILE A 370 9.51 6.54 -6.21
C ILE A 370 8.16 7.23 -6.13
N THR A 371 7.95 8.34 -6.85
CA THR A 371 6.69 9.13 -6.78
C THR A 371 6.19 9.59 -8.14
N ALA A 372 4.88 9.79 -8.28
CA ALA A 372 4.25 10.35 -9.50
C ALA A 372 4.48 9.56 -10.81
N ASN A 373 4.94 8.30 -10.75
CA ASN A 373 5.27 7.54 -11.96
C ASN A 373 4.06 6.78 -12.52
N TYR A 374 4.06 6.57 -13.84
CA TYR A 374 3.17 5.66 -14.56
C TYR A 374 3.94 4.38 -14.88
N ILE A 375 3.58 3.26 -14.24
CA ILE A 375 4.33 2.01 -14.30
C ILE A 375 3.42 0.88 -14.79
N GLY A 376 3.67 0.44 -16.03
CA GLY A 376 2.89 -0.62 -16.69
C GLY A 376 1.68 -0.14 -17.49
N THR A 377 1.46 1.17 -17.56
CA THR A 377 0.40 1.83 -18.33
C THR A 377 0.96 2.62 -19.51
N ASP A 378 0.12 3.09 -20.42
CA ASP A 378 0.51 4.07 -21.42
C ASP A 378 0.63 5.49 -20.82
N ILE A 379 1.03 6.47 -21.63
CA ILE A 379 1.20 7.86 -21.19
C ILE A 379 -0.08 8.51 -20.62
N THR A 380 -1.26 7.95 -20.90
CA THR A 380 -2.52 8.46 -20.36
C THR A 380 -2.85 7.88 -19.00
N GLY A 381 -2.26 6.72 -18.65
CA GLY A 381 -2.60 5.97 -17.45
C GLY A 381 -3.91 5.18 -17.53
N GLU A 382 -4.61 5.22 -18.67
CA GLU A 382 -5.92 4.58 -18.87
C GLU A 382 -5.82 3.22 -19.59
N ALA A 383 -4.68 2.91 -20.22
CA ALA A 383 -4.47 1.65 -20.94
C ALA A 383 -3.22 0.91 -20.47
N ALA A 384 -3.28 -0.42 -20.45
CA ALA A 384 -2.14 -1.26 -20.07
C ALA A 384 -1.07 -1.26 -21.17
N LEU A 385 0.18 -1.09 -20.75
CA LEU A 385 1.39 -1.20 -21.55
C LEU A 385 2.42 -2.02 -20.73
N PRO A 386 2.17 -3.33 -20.56
CA PRO A 386 2.72 -4.12 -19.47
C PRO A 386 4.24 -4.18 -19.46
N ASN A 387 4.84 -3.98 -18.29
CA ASN A 387 6.09 -4.65 -17.96
C ASN A 387 5.81 -6.14 -17.73
N ILE A 388 6.75 -7.03 -18.07
CA ILE A 388 6.53 -8.48 -17.89
C ILE A 388 6.64 -8.88 -16.41
N GLY A 389 7.54 -8.25 -15.66
CA GLY A 389 7.74 -8.48 -14.23
C GLY A 389 6.85 -7.59 -13.34
N PRO A 390 7.20 -7.45 -12.05
CA PRO A 390 6.51 -6.54 -11.14
C PRO A 390 6.62 -5.07 -11.57
N GLY A 391 5.65 -4.25 -11.18
CA GLY A 391 5.74 -2.79 -11.37
C GLY A 391 6.94 -2.22 -10.63
N VAL A 392 6.96 -2.41 -9.31
CA VAL A 392 8.10 -2.07 -8.45
C VAL A 392 8.51 -3.29 -7.64
N ALA A 393 9.80 -3.62 -7.63
CA ALA A 393 10.32 -4.69 -6.78
C ALA A 393 11.50 -4.20 -5.93
N MET A 394 11.46 -4.53 -4.64
CA MET A 394 12.47 -4.20 -3.62
C MET A 394 13.00 -5.50 -3.04
N GLN A 395 14.19 -5.91 -3.49
CA GLN A 395 14.85 -7.14 -3.07
C GLN A 395 16.02 -6.82 -2.14
N ASN A 396 15.96 -7.31 -0.90
CA ASN A 396 16.97 -7.05 0.15
C ASN A 396 17.19 -5.56 0.44
N ALA A 397 16.28 -4.69 0.02
CA ALA A 397 16.42 -3.24 0.11
C ALA A 397 15.62 -2.74 1.31
N SER A 398 16.13 -1.73 2.02
CA SER A 398 15.52 -1.19 3.24
C SER A 398 15.33 0.33 3.15
N ASN A 399 14.41 0.89 3.93
CA ASN A 399 14.18 2.34 4.00
C ASN A 399 13.76 2.98 2.66
N ASN A 400 13.11 2.25 1.74
CA ASN A 400 12.66 2.81 0.47
C ASN A 400 11.19 3.22 0.54
N THR A 401 10.80 4.25 -0.22
CA THR A 401 9.42 4.77 -0.26
C THR A 401 8.86 4.69 -1.68
N VAL A 402 7.72 4.04 -1.83
CA VAL A 402 6.91 3.99 -3.05
C VAL A 402 5.64 4.79 -2.81
N GLY A 403 5.57 5.97 -3.41
CA GLY A 403 4.48 6.93 -3.29
C GLY A 403 4.69 7.94 -2.16
N GLY A 404 3.61 8.48 -1.62
CA GLY A 404 3.62 9.52 -0.60
C GLY A 404 2.22 9.88 -0.14
N SER A 405 2.12 10.68 0.93
CA SER A 405 0.83 11.11 1.48
C SER A 405 0.19 12.28 0.72
N ASP A 406 0.98 13.02 -0.07
CA ASP A 406 0.45 14.00 -1.02
C ASP A 406 -0.09 13.26 -2.26
N PRO A 407 -1.32 13.54 -2.73
CA PRO A 407 -1.81 13.00 -4.00
C PRO A 407 -0.89 13.22 -5.20
N ALA A 408 -0.02 14.25 -5.19
CA ALA A 408 0.98 14.48 -6.22
C ALA A 408 2.11 13.43 -6.22
N ASP A 409 2.34 12.74 -5.11
CA ASP A 409 3.38 11.69 -5.00
C ASP A 409 2.90 10.33 -5.49
N ARG A 410 1.60 10.17 -5.76
CA ARG A 410 0.96 8.92 -6.14
C ARG A 410 1.57 8.32 -7.41
N ASN A 411 2.03 7.08 -7.33
CA ASN A 411 2.30 6.29 -8.53
C ASN A 411 1.03 5.59 -9.01
N ILE A 412 0.94 5.40 -10.32
CA ILE A 412 -0.01 4.51 -10.99
C ILE A 412 0.73 3.23 -11.37
N ILE A 413 0.52 2.15 -10.63
CA ILE A 413 1.23 0.88 -10.76
C ILE A 413 0.23 -0.19 -11.21
N SER A 414 0.01 -0.26 -12.52
CA SER A 414 -1.14 -0.95 -13.10
C SER A 414 -0.80 -1.61 -14.43
N GLY A 415 -1.52 -2.66 -14.80
CA GLY A 415 -1.34 -3.37 -16.07
C GLY A 415 -0.02 -4.13 -16.20
N ASN A 416 0.78 -4.30 -15.14
CA ASN A 416 1.98 -5.14 -15.18
C ASN A 416 1.58 -6.63 -15.18
N GLN A 417 2.42 -7.50 -15.75
CA GLN A 417 2.12 -8.95 -15.76
C GLN A 417 2.50 -9.66 -14.44
N GLY A 418 3.37 -9.06 -13.62
CA GLY A 418 3.68 -9.53 -12.27
C GLY A 418 2.88 -8.81 -11.18
N ASP A 419 3.43 -8.79 -9.96
CA ASP A 419 2.87 -8.04 -8.83
C ASP A 419 2.92 -6.52 -9.08
N GLY A 420 2.05 -5.75 -8.43
CA GLY A 420 2.15 -4.29 -8.45
C GLY A 420 3.44 -3.85 -7.75
N VAL A 421 3.52 -4.11 -6.44
CA VAL A 421 4.70 -3.88 -5.60
C VAL A 421 5.14 -5.18 -4.95
N PHE A 422 6.41 -5.55 -5.09
CA PHE A 422 6.97 -6.76 -4.49
C PHE A 422 8.15 -6.45 -3.56
N VAL A 423 7.96 -6.65 -2.26
CA VAL A 423 9.02 -6.57 -1.23
C VAL A 423 9.50 -7.98 -0.92
N THR A 424 10.79 -8.25 -1.07
CA THR A 424 11.33 -9.58 -0.82
C THR A 424 12.71 -9.54 -0.18
N ARG A 425 13.04 -10.58 0.60
CA ARG A 425 14.40 -10.75 1.14
C ARG A 425 14.93 -12.18 0.98
N SER A 426 16.25 -12.28 0.95
CA SER A 426 17.02 -13.49 1.19
C SER A 426 17.14 -13.77 2.69
N PRO A 427 17.31 -15.04 3.13
CA PRO A 427 17.51 -15.36 4.54
C PRO A 427 18.64 -14.59 5.25
N THR A 428 19.63 -14.10 4.50
CA THR A 428 20.84 -13.43 5.01
C THR A 428 20.77 -11.90 4.98
N PHE A 429 19.77 -11.32 4.33
CA PHE A 429 19.67 -9.87 4.13
C PHE A 429 18.33 -9.34 4.64
N SER A 430 18.30 -8.04 4.95
CA SER A 430 17.15 -7.35 5.53
C SER A 430 16.38 -6.61 4.44
N ALA A 431 15.05 -6.73 4.45
CA ALA A 431 14.15 -5.82 3.72
C ALA A 431 13.24 -5.17 4.75
N VAL A 432 13.76 -4.13 5.42
CA VAL A 432 13.17 -3.54 6.62
C VAL A 432 12.73 -2.10 6.34
N ASN A 433 11.63 -1.67 6.98
CA ASN A 433 11.20 -0.27 6.99
C ASN A 433 10.97 0.31 5.58
N ASN A 434 10.44 -0.50 4.67
CA ASN A 434 9.97 -0.01 3.36
C ASN A 434 8.56 0.54 3.49
N GLN A 435 8.20 1.50 2.65
CA GLN A 435 6.92 2.19 2.71
C GLN A 435 6.24 2.17 1.34
N VAL A 436 4.97 1.80 1.30
CA VAL A 436 4.10 1.82 0.12
C VAL A 436 2.89 2.68 0.46
N ILE A 437 2.89 3.94 0.03
CA ILE A 437 1.95 4.95 0.51
C ILE A 437 1.22 5.64 -0.63
N GLY A 438 -0.11 5.74 -0.57
CA GLY A 438 -0.88 6.65 -1.42
C GLY A 438 -0.90 6.31 -2.91
N ASN A 439 -0.58 5.07 -3.29
CA ASN A 439 -0.51 4.64 -4.70
C ASN A 439 -1.86 4.15 -5.22
N TYR A 440 -2.03 4.18 -6.54
CA TYR A 440 -3.06 3.40 -7.25
C TYR A 440 -2.41 2.14 -7.83
N ILE A 441 -2.92 0.97 -7.43
CA ILE A 441 -2.33 -0.32 -7.74
C ILE A 441 -3.37 -1.23 -8.38
N GLY A 442 -3.22 -1.47 -9.68
CA GLY A 442 -4.20 -2.21 -10.49
C GLY A 442 -5.45 -1.41 -10.85
N ILE A 443 -5.44 -0.10 -10.59
CA ILE A 443 -6.48 0.87 -10.99
C ILE A 443 -5.84 1.92 -11.91
N ASP A 444 -6.60 2.44 -12.86
CA ASP A 444 -6.16 3.50 -13.76
C ASP A 444 -5.94 4.84 -13.04
N VAL A 445 -5.45 5.84 -13.76
CA VAL A 445 -5.16 7.17 -13.19
C VAL A 445 -6.38 7.90 -12.63
N SER A 446 -7.59 7.58 -13.14
CA SER A 446 -8.83 8.20 -12.69
C SER A 446 -9.26 7.71 -11.30
N GLY A 447 -8.82 6.51 -10.92
CA GLY A 447 -9.28 5.85 -9.71
C GLY A 447 -10.67 5.25 -9.86
N GLU A 448 -11.15 5.07 -11.10
CA GLU A 448 -12.51 4.59 -11.41
C GLU A 448 -12.52 3.26 -12.18
N VAL A 449 -11.43 2.93 -12.89
CA VAL A 449 -11.38 1.76 -13.78
C VAL A 449 -10.30 0.78 -13.35
N ALA A 450 -10.68 -0.49 -13.19
CA ALA A 450 -9.73 -1.57 -12.96
C ALA A 450 -8.80 -1.76 -14.17
N LEU A 451 -7.50 -1.71 -13.90
CA LEU A 451 -6.40 -1.98 -14.82
C LEU A 451 -5.39 -2.90 -14.14
N GLY A 452 -5.90 -4.05 -13.68
CA GLY A 452 -5.24 -4.97 -12.77
C GLY A 452 -3.82 -5.38 -13.18
N ASN A 453 -2.96 -5.59 -12.19
CA ASN A 453 -1.73 -6.33 -12.39
C ASN A 453 -2.01 -7.84 -12.44
N GLY A 454 -1.16 -8.60 -13.12
CA GLY A 454 -1.29 -10.05 -13.27
C GLY A 454 -1.00 -10.85 -11.99
N GLY A 455 -0.33 -10.25 -11.02
CA GLY A 455 -0.04 -10.80 -9.70
C GLY A 455 -0.78 -10.09 -8.57
N VAL A 456 -0.20 -10.13 -7.36
CA VAL A 456 -0.73 -9.47 -6.15
C VAL A 456 -0.52 -7.96 -6.26
N GLY A 457 -1.44 -7.14 -5.73
CA GLY A 457 -1.27 -5.69 -5.65
C GLY A 457 0.00 -5.31 -4.88
N VAL A 458 0.08 -5.72 -3.61
CA VAL A 458 1.28 -5.57 -2.77
C VAL A 458 1.67 -6.91 -2.16
N ASN A 459 2.84 -7.43 -2.52
CA ASN A 459 3.35 -8.71 -2.03
C ASN A 459 4.58 -8.48 -1.14
N ILE A 460 4.49 -8.90 0.12
CA ILE A 460 5.57 -8.82 1.10
C ILE A 460 6.01 -10.25 1.43
N PHE A 461 7.16 -10.65 0.89
CA PHE A 461 7.76 -11.97 1.10
C PHE A 461 9.00 -11.89 2.00
N GLY A 462 8.83 -12.15 3.29
CA GLY A 462 9.87 -12.07 4.31
C GLY A 462 10.19 -10.65 4.79
N GLY A 463 9.55 -9.61 4.23
CA GLY A 463 9.76 -8.22 4.63
C GLY A 463 9.34 -7.95 6.08
N VAL A 464 10.02 -7.00 6.71
CA VAL A 464 9.82 -6.65 8.13
C VAL A 464 9.55 -5.15 8.24
N GLU A 465 8.67 -4.74 9.14
CA GLU A 465 8.38 -3.31 9.37
C GLU A 465 7.97 -2.55 8.09
N THR A 466 7.35 -3.24 7.12
CA THR A 466 6.86 -2.57 5.90
C THR A 466 5.53 -1.89 6.21
N LEU A 467 5.43 -0.60 5.91
CA LEU A 467 4.20 0.17 6.03
C LEU A 467 3.48 0.21 4.67
N VAL A 468 2.26 -0.29 4.62
CA VAL A 468 1.36 -0.18 3.47
C VAL A 468 0.20 0.72 3.87
N GLN A 469 0.15 1.94 3.36
CA GLN A 469 -0.80 2.94 3.85
C GLN A 469 -1.54 3.71 2.74
N ASN A 470 -2.85 3.91 2.91
CA ASN A 470 -3.67 4.78 2.04
C ASN A 470 -3.58 4.48 0.53
N ASN A 471 -3.32 3.22 0.14
CA ASN A 471 -3.31 2.81 -1.25
C ASN A 471 -4.72 2.44 -1.74
N LEU A 472 -4.99 2.68 -3.02
CA LEU A 472 -6.16 2.18 -3.72
C LEU A 472 -5.76 0.93 -4.51
N ILE A 473 -6.26 -0.24 -4.12
CA ILE A 473 -5.80 -1.53 -4.64
C ILE A 473 -6.98 -2.32 -5.19
N GLY A 474 -7.02 -2.60 -6.49
CA GLY A 474 -8.10 -3.40 -7.09
C GLY A 474 -7.71 -3.99 -8.43
N GLY A 475 -8.51 -4.93 -8.93
CA GLY A 475 -8.33 -5.61 -10.22
C GLY A 475 -7.16 -6.58 -10.30
N ASN A 476 -6.38 -6.74 -9.23
CA ASN A 476 -5.20 -7.61 -9.19
C ASN A 476 -5.60 -9.08 -8.94
N ALA A 477 -4.65 -10.01 -9.03
CA ALA A 477 -4.89 -11.41 -8.64
C ALA A 477 -5.31 -11.52 -7.17
N ALA A 478 -4.58 -10.86 -6.27
CA ALA A 478 -4.95 -10.67 -4.86
C ALA A 478 -4.62 -9.23 -4.42
N GLY A 479 -5.18 -8.75 -3.31
CA GLY A 479 -4.92 -7.40 -2.81
C GLY A 479 -3.52 -7.25 -2.22
N ILE A 480 -3.36 -7.64 -0.96
CA ILE A 480 -2.11 -7.59 -0.20
C ILE A 480 -1.76 -8.99 0.29
N SER A 481 -0.50 -9.41 0.16
CA SER A 481 0.00 -10.68 0.68
C SER A 481 1.18 -10.46 1.62
N LEU A 482 1.15 -11.10 2.79
CA LEU A 482 2.22 -11.13 3.79
C LEU A 482 2.61 -12.59 3.99
N SER A 483 3.79 -12.98 3.53
CA SER A 483 4.16 -14.39 3.44
C SER A 483 5.64 -14.67 3.64
N GLY A 484 5.94 -15.86 4.14
CA GLY A 484 7.31 -16.35 4.24
C GLY A 484 7.95 -16.08 5.61
N ASN A 485 8.98 -16.89 5.91
CA ASN A 485 9.58 -16.93 7.23
C ASN A 485 10.14 -15.55 7.63
N THR A 486 9.80 -15.10 8.85
CA THR A 486 10.13 -13.78 9.43
C THR A 486 9.36 -12.58 8.87
N THR A 487 8.25 -12.77 8.16
CA THR A 487 7.43 -11.63 7.74
C THR A 487 6.71 -11.08 8.95
N SER A 488 7.26 -10.00 9.53
CA SER A 488 6.75 -9.52 10.81
C SER A 488 6.79 -8.02 11.00
N ASN A 489 5.96 -7.54 11.93
CA ASN A 489 5.83 -6.12 12.27
C ASN A 489 5.44 -5.24 11.07
N ASN A 490 4.87 -5.82 10.01
CA ASN A 490 4.35 -5.05 8.89
C ASN A 490 3.02 -4.42 9.28
N ILE A 491 2.75 -3.22 8.78
CA ILE A 491 1.60 -2.42 9.17
C ILE A 491 0.81 -2.05 7.92
N VAL A 492 -0.47 -2.42 7.87
CA VAL A 492 -1.39 -2.16 6.75
C VAL A 492 -2.52 -1.27 7.26
N LEU A 493 -2.52 0.03 6.90
CA LEU A 493 -3.47 1.01 7.44
C LEU A 493 -4.17 1.85 6.36
N GLY A 494 -5.47 2.13 6.54
CA GLY A 494 -6.20 3.10 5.72
C GLY A 494 -6.26 2.79 4.22
N ASN A 495 -5.93 1.56 3.80
CA ASN A 495 -5.98 1.16 2.39
C ASN A 495 -7.43 0.88 1.98
N ALA A 496 -7.77 1.20 0.74
CA ALA A 496 -9.03 0.81 0.10
C ALA A 496 -8.73 -0.34 -0.87
N ILE A 497 -9.19 -1.54 -0.52
CA ILE A 497 -8.83 -2.80 -1.17
C ILE A 497 -10.10 -3.42 -1.76
N GLY A 498 -10.10 -3.59 -3.08
CA GLY A 498 -11.22 -4.10 -3.88
C GLY A 498 -12.33 -3.09 -4.17
N THR A 499 -12.32 -1.96 -3.46
CA THR A 499 -13.27 -0.86 -3.61
C THR A 499 -12.60 0.49 -3.42
N ASP A 500 -13.31 1.57 -3.76
CA ASP A 500 -12.93 2.93 -3.39
C ASP A 500 -13.24 3.24 -1.91
N PRO A 501 -12.72 4.35 -1.35
CA PRO A 501 -12.96 4.71 0.05
C PRO A 501 -14.43 4.95 0.44
N THR A 502 -15.36 5.05 -0.53
CA THR A 502 -16.79 5.16 -0.26
C THR A 502 -17.55 3.84 -0.38
N GLY A 503 -16.91 2.75 -0.80
CA GLY A 503 -17.57 1.46 -0.99
C GLY A 503 -18.43 1.36 -2.26
N THR A 504 -18.33 2.31 -3.19
CA THR A 504 -19.23 2.44 -4.36
C THR A 504 -18.70 1.80 -5.63
N PHE A 505 -17.38 1.75 -5.84
CA PHE A 505 -16.77 1.13 -7.01
C PHE A 505 -16.35 -0.31 -6.73
N ALA A 506 -16.75 -1.24 -7.61
CA ALA A 506 -16.44 -2.65 -7.47
C ALA A 506 -15.32 -3.08 -8.42
N TRP A 507 -14.09 -3.21 -7.89
CA TRP A 507 -12.93 -3.71 -8.64
C TRP A 507 -12.31 -4.95 -8.01
N GLY A 508 -13.06 -5.67 -7.18
CA GLY A 508 -12.63 -6.87 -6.46
C GLY A 508 -11.42 -7.59 -7.05
N ASN A 509 -10.39 -7.82 -6.22
CA ASN A 509 -9.29 -8.69 -6.62
C ASN A 509 -9.79 -10.13 -6.89
N GLY A 510 -9.07 -10.86 -7.74
CA GLY A 510 -9.44 -12.21 -8.19
C GLY A 510 -9.41 -13.29 -7.11
N GLU A 511 -8.77 -13.01 -5.97
CA GLU A 511 -8.67 -13.88 -4.80
C GLU A 511 -9.02 -13.05 -3.55
N HIS A 512 -8.15 -13.01 -2.55
CA HIS A 512 -8.39 -12.39 -1.24
C HIS A 512 -8.03 -10.90 -1.20
N GLY A 513 -8.56 -10.19 -0.20
CA GLY A 513 -8.18 -8.81 0.09
C GLY A 513 -6.80 -8.73 0.72
N VAL A 514 -6.64 -9.36 1.88
CA VAL A 514 -5.37 -9.49 2.59
C VAL A 514 -5.11 -10.96 2.92
N PHE A 515 -3.94 -11.47 2.56
CA PHE A 515 -3.56 -12.86 2.80
C PHE A 515 -2.32 -12.94 3.68
N LEU A 516 -2.37 -13.71 4.77
CA LEU A 516 -1.23 -13.97 5.64
C LEU A 516 -0.92 -15.47 5.67
N ASN A 517 0.34 -15.83 5.43
CA ASN A 517 0.73 -17.24 5.52
C ASN A 517 2.19 -17.49 5.89
N SER A 518 2.55 -18.77 6.01
CA SER A 518 3.92 -19.25 6.07
C SER A 518 4.77 -18.59 7.16
N ARG A 519 4.23 -18.45 8.38
CA ARG A 519 4.87 -17.78 9.54
C ARG A 519 4.96 -16.25 9.40
N ALA A 520 3.94 -15.63 8.81
CA ALA A 520 3.77 -14.19 8.93
C ALA A 520 3.25 -13.90 10.35
N ASP A 521 4.07 -13.24 11.16
CA ASP A 521 3.82 -13.07 12.60
C ASP A 521 3.84 -11.59 13.01
N SER A 522 3.12 -11.23 14.06
CA SER A 522 3.24 -9.88 14.65
C SER A 522 2.91 -8.73 13.68
N ASN A 523 2.02 -8.95 12.70
CA ASN A 523 1.62 -7.90 11.73
C ASN A 523 0.34 -7.19 12.19
N GLN A 524 0.19 -5.93 11.77
CA GLN A 524 -0.97 -5.10 12.10
C GLN A 524 -1.79 -4.81 10.83
N ILE A 525 -3.05 -5.25 10.81
CA ILE A 525 -4.01 -4.95 9.76
C ILE A 525 -5.09 -4.05 10.36
N GLY A 526 -5.00 -2.76 10.03
CA GLY A 526 -5.88 -1.73 10.56
C GLY A 526 -5.54 -1.28 11.99
N SER A 527 -6.24 -0.26 12.46
CA SER A 527 -6.23 0.19 13.84
C SER A 527 -7.57 0.83 14.20
N ILE A 528 -7.82 1.03 15.50
CA ILE A 528 -9.02 1.71 16.00
C ILE A 528 -8.95 3.25 15.88
N ILE A 529 -7.84 3.79 15.35
CA ILE A 529 -7.69 5.22 15.12
C ILE A 529 -8.53 5.58 13.86
N PRO A 530 -9.40 6.60 13.91
CA PRO A 530 -10.21 6.99 12.76
C PRO A 530 -9.36 7.27 11.51
N GLY A 531 -9.67 6.59 10.41
CA GLY A 531 -8.93 6.69 9.14
C GLY A 531 -7.77 5.72 8.98
N GLU A 532 -7.39 4.95 10.01
CA GLU A 532 -6.35 3.92 9.93
C GLU A 532 -6.90 2.51 9.67
N GLY A 533 -8.20 2.29 9.85
CA GLY A 533 -8.89 1.08 9.41
C GLY A 533 -8.87 0.92 7.90
N ASN A 534 -8.55 -0.27 7.40
CA ASN A 534 -8.64 -0.55 5.96
C ASN A 534 -10.10 -0.79 5.57
N ILE A 535 -10.44 -0.51 4.32
CA ILE A 535 -11.68 -0.93 3.68
C ILE A 535 -11.33 -2.12 2.78
N ILE A 536 -11.91 -3.29 3.04
CA ILE A 536 -11.58 -4.56 2.41
C ILE A 536 -12.87 -5.21 1.93
N ALA A 537 -13.18 -5.06 0.64
CA ALA A 537 -14.48 -5.46 0.13
C ALA A 537 -14.44 -6.01 -1.30
N LEU A 538 -15.51 -6.73 -1.66
CA LEU A 538 -15.83 -7.12 -3.03
C LEU A 538 -14.82 -8.08 -3.68
N HIS A 539 -13.99 -8.75 -2.88
CA HIS A 539 -13.05 -9.76 -3.35
C HIS A 539 -13.76 -11.03 -3.86
N SER A 540 -13.13 -11.76 -4.78
CA SER A 540 -13.63 -13.09 -5.22
C SER A 540 -13.25 -14.22 -4.24
N GLY A 541 -12.62 -13.87 -3.13
CA GLY A 541 -12.38 -14.73 -1.98
C GLY A 541 -12.73 -13.99 -0.68
N ARG A 542 -12.10 -14.41 0.41
CA ARG A 542 -12.21 -13.80 1.75
C ARG A 542 -11.63 -12.38 1.81
N GLY A 543 -12.12 -11.60 2.78
CA GLY A 543 -11.55 -10.29 3.10
C GLY A 543 -10.10 -10.40 3.58
N VAL A 544 -9.91 -11.02 4.74
CA VAL A 544 -8.63 -11.35 5.34
C VAL A 544 -8.56 -12.87 5.52
N TRP A 545 -7.56 -13.51 4.94
CA TRP A 545 -7.36 -14.95 5.09
C TRP A 545 -6.02 -15.27 5.70
N MET A 546 -6.01 -16.17 6.68
CA MET A 546 -4.80 -16.59 7.37
C MET A 546 -4.62 -18.10 7.30
N THR A 547 -3.41 -18.56 6.96
CA THR A 547 -3.10 -20.00 6.90
C THR A 547 -1.68 -20.34 7.36
N GLY A 548 -1.44 -21.62 7.61
CA GLY A 548 -0.12 -22.16 7.90
C GLY A 548 0.33 -21.98 9.35
N VAL A 549 1.12 -22.94 9.83
CA VAL A 549 1.61 -22.98 11.21
C VAL A 549 2.54 -21.80 11.51
N GLY A 550 2.36 -21.17 12.68
CA GLY A 550 3.16 -20.03 13.13
C GLY A 550 2.77 -18.67 12.53
N THR A 551 1.63 -18.59 11.82
CA THR A 551 1.05 -17.32 11.35
C THR A 551 0.21 -16.71 12.48
N GLU A 552 0.88 -16.22 13.52
CA GLU A 552 0.29 -15.86 14.82
C GLU A 552 0.60 -14.40 15.18
N ASN A 553 -0.07 -13.87 16.21
CA ASN A 553 0.13 -12.52 16.75
C ASN A 553 -0.23 -11.41 15.76
N ASN A 554 -1.14 -11.66 14.82
CA ASN A 554 -1.53 -10.68 13.80
C ASN A 554 -2.80 -9.95 14.23
N ALA A 555 -2.66 -8.66 14.59
CA ALA A 555 -3.77 -7.83 15.02
C ALA A 555 -4.61 -7.36 13.82
N ILE A 556 -5.91 -7.64 13.83
CA ILE A 556 -6.86 -7.27 12.76
C ILE A 556 -7.96 -6.40 13.37
N ARG A 557 -7.72 -5.08 13.48
CA ARG A 557 -8.55 -4.18 14.28
C ARG A 557 -9.08 -3.00 13.47
N GLY A 558 -10.30 -2.56 13.75
CA GLY A 558 -10.89 -1.34 13.18
C GLY A 558 -11.08 -1.32 11.66
N ASN A 559 -11.00 -2.47 10.97
CA ASN A 559 -11.19 -2.53 9.52
C ASN A 559 -12.69 -2.60 9.16
N SER A 560 -13.04 -2.03 8.02
CA SER A 560 -14.32 -2.24 7.34
C SER A 560 -14.16 -3.42 6.37
N ILE A 561 -14.75 -4.57 6.69
CA ILE A 561 -14.61 -5.81 5.92
C ILE A 561 -16.00 -6.36 5.58
N PHE A 562 -16.40 -6.29 4.31
CA PHE A 562 -17.76 -6.60 3.89
C PHE A 562 -17.89 -7.00 2.41
N ALA A 563 -19.01 -7.60 2.06
CA ALA A 563 -19.37 -8.02 0.71
C ALA A 563 -18.28 -8.81 -0.03
N ASN A 564 -17.50 -9.62 0.69
CA ASN A 564 -16.46 -10.45 0.10
C ASN A 564 -17.07 -11.78 -0.36
N GLN A 565 -16.85 -12.17 -1.62
CA GLN A 565 -17.54 -13.29 -2.24
C GLN A 565 -16.59 -14.47 -2.42
N GLY A 566 -16.58 -15.44 -1.50
CA GLY A 566 -15.98 -16.75 -1.76
C GLY A 566 -16.79 -17.61 -2.74
N ASP A 567 -16.12 -18.54 -3.42
CA ASP A 567 -16.70 -19.49 -4.39
C ASP A 567 -17.79 -20.41 -3.80
N GLU A 568 -17.90 -20.49 -2.47
CA GLU A 568 -18.92 -21.25 -1.74
C GLU A 568 -19.49 -20.43 -0.58
N VAL A 569 -20.72 -20.72 -0.13
CA VAL A 569 -21.41 -19.97 0.95
C VAL A 569 -20.59 -19.95 2.24
N GLU A 570 -19.89 -21.05 2.53
CA GLU A 570 -19.02 -21.20 3.70
C GLU A 570 -17.68 -20.45 3.56
N ASN A 571 -17.37 -19.88 2.38
CA ASN A 571 -16.10 -19.20 2.08
C ASN A 571 -16.22 -17.67 2.00
N LYS A 572 -17.35 -17.08 2.38
CA LYS A 572 -17.64 -15.63 2.28
C LYS A 572 -17.19 -14.81 3.48
N LEU A 573 -16.30 -15.35 4.30
CA LEU A 573 -15.88 -14.70 5.54
C LEU A 573 -15.00 -13.47 5.27
N GLY A 574 -15.26 -12.43 6.05
CA GLY A 574 -14.44 -11.24 6.17
C GLY A 574 -13.11 -11.52 6.84
N ILE A 575 -13.06 -12.33 7.89
CA ILE A 575 -11.83 -12.87 8.48
C ILE A 575 -11.98 -14.38 8.55
N ASP A 576 -11.02 -15.12 7.97
CA ASP A 576 -10.96 -16.59 8.02
C ASP A 576 -9.62 -17.05 8.61
N LEU A 577 -9.68 -17.77 9.74
CA LEU A 577 -8.53 -18.29 10.48
C LEU A 577 -8.34 -19.78 10.22
N SER A 578 -7.81 -20.13 9.05
CA SER A 578 -7.61 -21.52 8.59
C SER A 578 -8.90 -22.25 8.19
N GLY A 579 -8.79 -23.06 7.13
CA GLY A 579 -9.86 -23.96 6.70
C GLY A 579 -10.88 -23.27 5.81
N SER A 580 -12.10 -23.79 5.82
CA SER A 580 -13.26 -23.22 5.12
C SER A 580 -14.40 -23.19 6.13
N GLY A 581 -15.13 -22.07 6.20
CA GLY A 581 -16.14 -21.84 7.22
C GLY A 581 -15.58 -21.30 8.54
N VAL A 582 -16.51 -20.93 9.42
CA VAL A 582 -16.23 -20.31 10.72
C VAL A 582 -15.56 -21.33 11.66
N ASN A 583 -14.48 -20.94 12.30
CA ASN A 583 -13.83 -21.73 13.35
C ASN A 583 -14.69 -21.74 14.62
N PRO A 584 -15.18 -22.90 15.08
CA PRO A 584 -16.03 -22.95 16.26
C PRO A 584 -15.27 -22.57 17.53
N ASN A 585 -15.88 -21.75 18.39
CA ASN A 585 -15.34 -21.50 19.72
C ASN A 585 -15.13 -22.79 20.52
N ASP A 586 -14.00 -22.92 21.22
CA ASP A 586 -13.70 -24.06 22.08
C ASP A 586 -13.53 -23.67 23.57
N PRO A 587 -13.58 -24.63 24.52
CA PRO A 587 -13.37 -24.31 25.93
C PRO A 587 -11.93 -23.87 26.21
N LEU A 588 -11.79 -22.65 26.72
CA LEU A 588 -10.53 -22.04 27.18
C LEU A 588 -9.53 -21.69 26.07
N ASP A 589 -9.95 -21.69 24.79
CA ASP A 589 -9.10 -21.34 23.64
C ASP A 589 -7.91 -22.30 23.51
N ALA A 590 -8.22 -23.60 23.43
CA ALA A 590 -7.25 -24.67 23.58
C ALA A 590 -6.63 -25.15 22.26
N ASP A 591 -7.22 -24.80 21.13
CA ASP A 591 -6.74 -25.14 19.82
C ASP A 591 -5.56 -24.26 19.37
N VAL A 592 -5.01 -24.61 18.20
CA VAL A 592 -3.79 -24.00 17.67
C VAL A 592 -3.92 -23.82 16.17
N GLY A 593 -3.36 -22.73 15.66
CA GLY A 593 -3.45 -22.38 14.25
C GLY A 593 -3.11 -20.91 14.04
N PRO A 594 -3.44 -20.36 12.85
CA PRO A 594 -3.32 -18.94 12.62
C PRO A 594 -4.06 -18.15 13.71
N ASN A 595 -3.38 -17.15 14.26
CA ASN A 595 -3.86 -16.40 15.44
C ASN A 595 -4.37 -17.28 16.59
N GLN A 596 -3.76 -18.45 16.80
CA GLN A 596 -4.19 -19.43 17.82
C GLN A 596 -5.67 -19.83 17.70
N LEU A 597 -6.30 -19.61 16.54
CA LEU A 597 -7.74 -19.81 16.32
C LEU A 597 -8.62 -19.09 17.35
N GLN A 598 -8.16 -17.94 17.84
CA GLN A 598 -8.78 -17.15 18.91
C GLN A 598 -10.31 -17.16 18.86
N ASN A 599 -10.93 -17.63 19.95
CA ASN A 599 -12.37 -17.55 20.14
C ASN A 599 -12.90 -16.12 20.01
N TYR A 600 -14.03 -15.96 19.31
CA TYR A 600 -14.77 -14.70 19.20
C TYR A 600 -15.81 -14.54 20.34
N PRO A 601 -16.28 -13.32 20.65
CA PRO A 601 -17.40 -13.14 21.58
C PRO A 601 -18.68 -13.78 21.04
N ASP A 602 -19.42 -14.49 21.88
CA ASP A 602 -20.77 -14.98 21.56
C ASP A 602 -21.79 -13.89 21.93
N LEU A 603 -22.39 -13.27 20.91
CA LEU A 603 -23.37 -12.20 21.08
C LEU A 603 -24.74 -12.81 21.39
N ILE A 604 -25.32 -12.49 22.54
CA ILE A 604 -26.59 -13.09 22.98
C ILE A 604 -27.76 -12.26 22.45
N ASN A 605 -27.73 -10.95 22.70
CA ASN A 605 -28.79 -10.03 22.27
C ASN A 605 -28.32 -8.59 22.26
N LEU A 606 -28.92 -7.79 21.38
CA LEU A 606 -28.72 -6.36 21.26
C LEU A 606 -30.09 -5.68 21.31
N TYR A 607 -30.33 -4.91 22.37
CA TYR A 607 -31.59 -4.19 22.54
C TYR A 607 -31.45 -2.71 22.21
N SER A 608 -32.45 -2.14 21.55
CA SER A 608 -32.64 -0.70 21.49
C SER A 608 -33.71 -0.29 22.50
N PHE A 609 -33.36 0.64 23.38
CA PHE A 609 -34.24 1.12 24.44
C PHE A 609 -33.96 2.60 24.73
N ASP A 610 -34.98 3.44 24.55
CA ASP A 610 -34.90 4.91 24.75
C ASP A 610 -33.71 5.58 24.01
N GLY A 611 -33.42 5.10 22.80
CA GLY A 611 -32.31 5.60 21.97
C GLY A 611 -30.92 5.10 22.37
N ALA A 612 -30.82 4.29 23.43
CA ALA A 612 -29.61 3.58 23.81
C ALA A 612 -29.61 2.16 23.26
N PHE A 613 -28.42 1.61 23.05
CA PHE A 613 -28.22 0.23 22.63
C PHE A 613 -27.56 -0.55 23.77
N LEU A 614 -28.14 -1.68 24.16
CA LEU A 614 -27.63 -2.52 25.25
C LEU A 614 -27.27 -3.90 24.72
N LEU A 615 -26.00 -4.25 24.85
CA LEU A 615 -25.46 -5.52 24.41
C LEU A 615 -25.27 -6.46 25.59
N ASN A 616 -25.70 -7.70 25.41
CA ASN A 616 -25.28 -8.84 26.23
C ASN A 616 -24.45 -9.82 25.38
N ALA A 617 -23.27 -10.17 25.86
CA ALA A 617 -22.36 -11.10 25.20
C ALA A 617 -21.50 -11.86 26.22
N VAL A 618 -20.91 -12.97 25.78
CA VAL A 618 -19.98 -13.76 26.59
C VAL A 618 -18.75 -14.10 25.76
N LEU A 619 -17.56 -13.94 26.32
CA LEU A 619 -16.32 -14.49 25.77
C LEU A 619 -15.89 -15.67 26.64
N ASN A 620 -15.70 -16.83 26.03
CA ASN A 620 -14.95 -17.94 26.62
C ASN A 620 -13.59 -17.99 25.93
N SER A 621 -12.51 -17.74 26.66
CA SER A 621 -11.16 -17.76 26.11
C SER A 621 -10.14 -18.06 27.21
N THR A 622 -8.85 -17.80 26.96
CA THR A 622 -7.75 -18.06 27.89
C THR A 622 -8.04 -17.44 29.27
N PRO A 623 -7.94 -18.18 30.40
CA PRO A 623 -8.21 -17.68 31.74
C PRO A 623 -7.33 -16.50 32.20
N ASN A 624 -7.90 -15.63 33.03
CA ASN A 624 -7.24 -14.46 33.62
C ASN A 624 -6.50 -13.57 32.59
N THR A 625 -7.08 -13.44 31.39
CA THR A 625 -6.47 -12.74 30.26
C THR A 625 -7.32 -11.54 29.87
N THR A 626 -6.65 -10.46 29.50
CA THR A 626 -7.28 -9.23 29.03
C THR A 626 -7.46 -9.30 27.52
N PHE A 627 -8.65 -9.00 27.03
CA PHE A 627 -8.96 -8.97 25.60
C PHE A 627 -9.51 -7.60 25.21
N ASP A 628 -9.10 -7.12 24.05
CA ASP A 628 -9.77 -6.01 23.38
C ASP A 628 -10.93 -6.58 22.54
N ILE A 629 -12.12 -5.99 22.62
CA ILE A 629 -13.30 -6.41 21.85
C ILE A 629 -13.71 -5.27 20.92
N ASP A 630 -13.59 -5.48 19.61
CA ASP A 630 -14.09 -4.52 18.61
C ASP A 630 -15.52 -4.88 18.20
N PHE A 631 -16.36 -3.86 18.04
CA PHE A 631 -17.74 -4.00 17.59
C PHE A 631 -17.96 -3.37 16.22
N TYR A 632 -18.72 -4.07 15.38
CA TYR A 632 -18.95 -3.68 13.99
C TYR A 632 -20.44 -3.74 13.66
N LEU A 633 -20.93 -2.70 12.99
CA LEU A 633 -22.26 -2.64 12.43
C LEU A 633 -22.27 -3.20 11.02
N ASN A 634 -23.38 -3.82 10.65
CA ASN A 634 -23.58 -4.39 9.33
C ASN A 634 -24.97 -4.02 8.79
N SER A 635 -25.05 -3.76 7.49
CA SER A 635 -26.31 -3.55 6.79
C SER A 635 -27.14 -4.84 6.66
N ALA A 636 -26.50 -6.00 6.67
CA ALA A 636 -27.11 -7.32 6.69
C ALA A 636 -26.22 -8.33 7.43
N CYS A 637 -26.80 -9.41 7.98
CA CYS A 637 -26.01 -10.56 8.36
C CYS A 637 -25.46 -11.25 7.09
N ASP A 638 -24.21 -11.67 7.15
CA ASP A 638 -23.63 -12.56 6.15
C ASP A 638 -24.38 -13.92 6.15
N PRO A 639 -24.50 -14.60 4.98
CA PRO A 639 -25.23 -15.86 4.86
C PRO A 639 -24.77 -17.00 5.77
N SER A 640 -23.52 -16.98 6.28
CA SER A 640 -23.03 -17.95 7.25
C SER A 640 -23.63 -17.74 8.66
N GLY A 641 -24.22 -16.57 8.93
CA GLY A 641 -24.66 -16.14 10.26
C GLY A 641 -23.54 -15.53 11.10
N TYR A 642 -22.32 -15.47 10.56
CA TYR A 642 -21.09 -14.92 11.13
C TYR A 642 -20.38 -14.10 10.05
N GLY A 643 -19.27 -13.45 10.36
CA GLY A 643 -18.23 -13.32 9.33
C GLY A 643 -18.02 -11.98 8.66
N GLU A 644 -18.81 -10.91 8.88
CA GLU A 644 -18.49 -9.58 8.32
C GLU A 644 -18.56 -8.45 9.37
N GLY A 645 -17.91 -7.33 9.06
CA GLY A 645 -17.87 -6.12 9.88
C GLY A 645 -17.76 -4.88 9.01
N GLU A 646 -18.89 -4.37 8.54
CA GLU A 646 -18.95 -3.28 7.55
C GLU A 646 -18.53 -1.93 8.12
N ILE A 647 -18.95 -1.57 9.34
CA ILE A 647 -18.66 -0.27 9.94
C ILE A 647 -18.13 -0.48 11.36
N TYR A 648 -16.88 -0.11 11.60
CA TYR A 648 -16.32 -0.08 12.96
C TYR A 648 -17.08 0.93 13.83
N LEU A 649 -17.59 0.47 14.98
CA LEU A 649 -18.36 1.26 15.93
C LEU A 649 -17.48 1.76 17.08
N GLN A 650 -17.00 0.82 17.89
CA GLN A 650 -16.23 1.11 19.11
C GLN A 650 -15.46 -0.13 19.58
N SER A 651 -14.63 0.06 20.61
CA SER A 651 -13.89 -1.01 21.28
C SER A 651 -14.05 -0.94 22.80
N THR A 652 -13.96 -2.09 23.47
CA THR A 652 -13.92 -2.21 24.93
C THR A 652 -12.87 -3.22 25.37
N VAL A 653 -12.47 -3.15 26.65
CA VAL A 653 -11.53 -4.10 27.26
C VAL A 653 -12.27 -4.99 28.23
N VAL A 654 -12.07 -6.30 28.13
CA VAL A 654 -12.64 -7.30 29.03
C VAL A 654 -11.56 -8.16 29.65
N ASN A 655 -11.86 -8.75 30.81
CA ASN A 655 -10.98 -9.71 31.47
C ASN A 655 -11.75 -11.00 31.68
N THR A 656 -11.20 -12.11 31.21
CA THR A 656 -11.71 -13.43 31.57
C THR A 656 -11.36 -13.75 33.02
N ASP A 657 -12.24 -14.47 33.70
CA ASP A 657 -12.02 -14.95 35.05
C ASP A 657 -11.09 -16.19 35.07
N ALA A 658 -10.99 -16.83 36.24
CA ALA A 658 -10.18 -18.04 36.41
C ALA A 658 -10.71 -19.26 35.64
N ASP A 659 -11.97 -19.22 35.21
CA ASP A 659 -12.61 -20.24 34.40
C ASP A 659 -12.61 -19.88 32.90
N GLY A 660 -11.95 -18.78 32.50
CA GLY A 660 -11.87 -18.36 31.11
C GLY A 660 -13.07 -17.57 30.62
N VAL A 661 -13.98 -17.16 31.49
CA VAL A 661 -15.24 -16.53 31.09
C VAL A 661 -15.22 -15.03 31.37
N ALA A 662 -15.64 -14.23 30.40
CA ALA A 662 -15.98 -12.82 30.57
C ALA A 662 -17.44 -12.60 30.15
N VAL A 663 -18.27 -12.07 31.05
CA VAL A 663 -19.64 -11.66 30.74
C VAL A 663 -19.66 -10.17 30.48
N LEU A 664 -20.22 -9.77 29.33
CA LEU A 664 -20.33 -8.38 28.90
C LEU A 664 -21.79 -7.96 28.96
N THR A 665 -22.07 -6.92 29.74
CA THR A 665 -23.35 -6.19 29.70
C THR A 665 -23.03 -4.71 29.62
N MET A 666 -23.19 -4.12 28.45
CA MET A 666 -22.74 -2.74 28.22
C MET A 666 -23.61 -1.97 27.23
N ALA A 667 -23.63 -0.65 27.41
CA ALA A 667 -24.21 0.25 26.42
C ALA A 667 -23.25 0.41 25.23
N LEU A 668 -23.79 0.42 24.02
CA LEU A 668 -23.08 0.78 22.79
C LEU A 668 -23.40 2.22 22.39
N ASP A 669 -22.46 2.84 21.67
CA ASP A 669 -22.67 4.11 21.00
C ASP A 669 -23.87 4.02 20.03
N PRO A 670 -24.57 5.14 19.76
CA PRO A 670 -25.77 5.14 18.94
C PRO A 670 -25.55 4.49 17.56
N VAL A 671 -26.37 3.50 17.25
CA VAL A 671 -26.39 2.78 15.98
C VAL A 671 -27.34 3.47 15.00
N ASP A 672 -26.92 3.63 13.74
CA ASP A 672 -27.82 4.11 12.67
C ASP A 672 -28.91 3.06 12.39
N PRO A 673 -30.20 3.43 12.37
CA PRO A 673 -31.29 2.52 12.00
C PRO A 673 -31.11 1.79 10.65
N GLY A 674 -30.26 2.29 9.75
CA GLY A 674 -29.93 1.66 8.47
C GLY A 674 -29.00 0.44 8.56
N THR A 675 -28.34 0.20 9.69
CA THR A 675 -27.40 -0.91 9.91
C THR A 675 -27.77 -1.71 11.16
N PRO A 676 -28.88 -2.48 11.12
CA PRO A 676 -29.51 -3.03 12.32
C PRO A 676 -28.84 -4.32 12.85
N PHE A 677 -27.63 -4.65 12.40
CA PHE A 677 -26.94 -5.89 12.77
C PHE A 677 -25.56 -5.60 13.38
N LEU A 678 -25.18 -6.40 14.37
CA LEU A 678 -23.91 -6.28 15.08
C LEU A 678 -23.12 -7.59 15.01
N THR A 679 -21.81 -7.46 14.79
CA THR A 679 -20.79 -8.49 14.97
C THR A 679 -19.63 -7.93 15.81
N SER A 680 -18.72 -8.80 16.22
CA SER A 680 -17.56 -8.42 17.02
C SER A 680 -16.35 -9.32 16.79
N THR A 681 -15.17 -8.85 17.17
CA THR A 681 -13.95 -9.68 17.25
C THR A 681 -13.32 -9.55 18.64
N ALA A 682 -12.55 -10.55 19.05
CA ALA A 682 -11.71 -10.50 20.24
C ALA A 682 -10.24 -10.53 19.83
N THR A 683 -9.40 -9.75 20.51
CA THR A 683 -7.95 -9.76 20.32
C THR A 683 -7.23 -9.92 21.65
N ASP A 684 -6.33 -10.89 21.72
CA ASP A 684 -5.51 -11.14 22.90
C ASP A 684 -4.34 -10.13 23.04
N PRO A 685 -3.61 -10.12 24.18
CA PRO A 685 -2.48 -9.19 24.38
C PRO A 685 -1.28 -9.44 23.45
N ALA A 686 -1.20 -10.60 22.81
CA ALA A 686 -0.16 -10.91 21.83
C ALA A 686 -0.54 -10.42 20.42
N GLY A 687 -1.79 -10.02 20.20
CA GLY A 687 -2.31 -9.52 18.92
C GLY A 687 -3.12 -10.56 18.15
N ASN A 688 -3.35 -11.76 18.67
CA ASN A 688 -4.16 -12.77 18.00
C ASN A 688 -5.62 -12.31 17.96
N THR A 689 -6.13 -12.01 16.76
CA THR A 689 -7.51 -11.59 16.55
C THR A 689 -8.36 -12.73 16.01
N SER A 690 -9.55 -12.91 16.57
CA SER A 690 -10.57 -13.88 16.16
C SER A 690 -11.16 -13.58 14.78
N GLU A 691 -11.88 -14.55 14.23
CA GLU A 691 -12.90 -14.28 13.21
C GLU A 691 -14.04 -13.39 13.77
N PHE A 692 -14.96 -12.95 12.91
CA PHE A 692 -16.15 -12.23 13.37
C PHE A 692 -17.14 -13.18 14.06
N SER A 693 -17.73 -12.69 15.16
CA SER A 693 -18.77 -13.36 15.93
C SER A 693 -20.03 -13.68 15.13
N ASN A 694 -20.96 -14.36 15.77
CA ASN A 694 -22.33 -14.47 15.29
C ASN A 694 -22.94 -13.07 15.12
N CYS A 695 -23.83 -12.96 14.15
CA CYS A 695 -24.57 -11.76 13.83
C CYS A 695 -25.85 -11.67 14.68
N VAL A 696 -26.05 -10.53 15.37
CA VAL A 696 -27.28 -10.27 16.12
C VAL A 696 -28.00 -9.03 15.60
N ALA A 697 -29.32 -9.12 15.46
CA ALA A 697 -30.16 -8.00 15.09
C ALA A 697 -30.51 -7.14 16.30
N VAL A 698 -30.59 -5.83 16.09
CA VAL A 698 -31.17 -4.89 17.05
C VAL A 698 -32.64 -5.24 17.25
N THR A 699 -33.03 -5.44 18.52
CA THR A 699 -34.42 -5.69 18.94
C THR A 699 -34.93 -4.56 19.82
N GLU A 700 -36.08 -3.95 19.52
CA GLU A 700 -36.68 -2.96 20.42
C GLU A 700 -37.31 -3.65 21.64
N ALA A 701 -36.95 -3.23 22.85
CA ALA A 701 -37.50 -3.77 24.09
C ALA A 701 -37.43 -2.77 25.25
N LEU A 702 -38.33 -2.89 26.22
CA LEU A 702 -38.20 -2.26 27.53
C LEU A 702 -37.21 -3.06 28.37
N VAL A 703 -36.17 -2.42 28.86
CA VAL A 703 -35.10 -3.11 29.59
C VAL A 703 -35.20 -2.83 31.09
N VAL A 704 -35.44 -3.88 31.88
CA VAL A 704 -35.36 -3.83 33.34
C VAL A 704 -33.88 -3.93 33.76
N GLY A 705 -33.34 -2.83 34.29
CA GLY A 705 -31.93 -2.70 34.65
C GLY A 705 -31.62 -2.75 36.15
N THR A 706 -32.64 -2.79 37.01
CA THR A 706 -32.49 -2.72 38.48
C THR A 706 -33.35 -3.75 39.20
N THR A 707 -32.96 -4.09 40.43
CA THR A 707 -33.74 -4.97 41.34
C THR A 707 -34.71 -4.23 42.25
N ASP A 708 -34.67 -2.89 42.28
CA ASP A 708 -35.61 -2.12 43.09
C ASP A 708 -37.04 -2.12 42.49
N ASP A 709 -38.00 -1.67 43.30
CA ASP A 709 -39.41 -1.52 42.92
C ASP A 709 -39.84 -0.04 42.92
N ASN A 710 -38.89 0.88 42.71
CA ASN A 710 -39.24 2.29 42.62
C ASN A 710 -40.01 2.54 41.32
N ASP A 711 -40.97 3.46 41.39
CA ASP A 711 -41.78 3.90 40.26
C ASP A 711 -41.74 5.43 40.20
N ASP A 712 -40.82 5.96 39.40
CA ASP A 712 -40.71 7.38 39.11
C ASP A 712 -41.68 7.84 38.01
N GLY A 713 -42.41 6.88 37.42
CA GLY A 713 -43.39 7.10 36.35
C GLY A 713 -42.81 6.97 34.93
N THR A 714 -41.53 6.65 34.77
CA THR A 714 -40.86 6.57 33.48
C THR A 714 -39.82 5.44 33.44
N CYS A 715 -40.05 4.44 32.59
CA CYS A 715 -39.01 3.47 32.23
C CYS A 715 -38.10 4.08 31.16
N ASN A 716 -36.86 4.41 31.51
CA ASN A 716 -35.85 4.98 30.60
C ASN A 716 -34.44 4.47 30.94
N GLN A 717 -33.40 4.95 30.23
CA GLN A 717 -32.02 4.51 30.45
C GLN A 717 -31.52 4.81 31.87
N ALA A 718 -31.97 5.88 32.51
CA ALA A 718 -31.52 6.26 33.86
C ALA A 718 -32.08 5.31 34.93
N HIS A 719 -33.32 4.86 34.75
CA HIS A 719 -34.00 3.96 35.66
C HIS A 719 -35.13 3.23 34.93
N CYS A 720 -35.17 1.90 35.07
CA CYS A 720 -36.36 1.13 34.73
C CYS A 720 -36.46 -0.11 35.62
N SER A 721 -37.37 -0.06 36.59
CA SER A 721 -37.79 -1.21 37.40
C SER A 721 -38.78 -2.09 36.64
N LEU A 722 -39.00 -3.33 37.11
CA LEU A 722 -40.02 -4.21 36.51
C LEU A 722 -41.42 -3.56 36.53
N ARG A 723 -41.74 -2.80 37.58
CA ARG A 723 -43.01 -2.09 37.69
C ARG A 723 -43.15 -1.01 36.62
N GLU A 724 -42.10 -0.20 36.44
CA GLU A 724 -42.08 0.84 35.41
C GLU A 724 -42.15 0.23 34.00
N ALA A 725 -41.45 -0.88 33.75
CA ALA A 725 -41.52 -1.60 32.48
C ALA A 725 -42.94 -2.10 32.19
N ILE A 726 -43.63 -2.68 33.18
CA ILE A 726 -45.03 -3.11 33.00
C ILE A 726 -45.94 -1.92 32.73
N ASN A 727 -45.80 -0.82 33.49
CA ASN A 727 -46.58 0.39 33.29
C ASN A 727 -46.36 0.98 31.89
N ALA A 728 -45.11 1.05 31.44
CA ALA A 728 -44.75 1.51 30.11
C ALA A 728 -45.35 0.60 29.02
N ALA A 729 -45.21 -0.72 29.15
CA ALA A 729 -45.77 -1.69 28.21
C ALA A 729 -47.30 -1.55 28.06
N ASN A 730 -48.02 -1.40 29.18
CA ASN A 730 -49.47 -1.17 29.19
C ASN A 730 -49.90 0.20 28.61
N SER A 731 -48.97 1.13 28.45
CA SER A 731 -49.25 2.47 27.90
C SER A 731 -48.99 2.56 26.39
N MET A 732 -48.35 1.55 25.81
CA MET A 732 -47.96 1.50 24.40
C MET A 732 -48.89 0.58 23.61
N ALA A 733 -49.18 0.95 22.36
CA ALA A 733 -49.99 0.13 21.46
C ALA A 733 -49.12 -0.88 20.71
N GLY A 734 -49.60 -2.13 20.60
CA GLY A 734 -48.89 -3.22 19.93
C GLY A 734 -48.16 -4.14 20.90
N GLU A 735 -47.60 -5.24 20.39
CA GLU A 735 -46.84 -6.19 21.19
C GLU A 735 -45.56 -5.55 21.73
N GLN A 736 -45.35 -5.67 23.05
CA GLN A 736 -44.17 -5.13 23.73
C GLN A 736 -43.32 -6.26 24.29
N SER A 737 -42.00 -6.05 24.34
CA SER A 737 -41.08 -6.95 25.02
C SER A 737 -40.49 -6.28 26.26
N ILE A 738 -40.52 -6.99 27.39
CA ILE A 738 -39.82 -6.64 28.63
C ILE A 738 -38.70 -7.67 28.81
N VAL A 739 -37.48 -7.17 28.81
CA VAL A 739 -36.25 -7.96 28.96
C VAL A 739 -35.48 -7.50 30.20
N PHE A 740 -34.56 -8.32 30.67
CA PHE A 740 -33.78 -8.06 31.87
C PHE A 740 -32.29 -8.00 31.52
N SER A 741 -31.63 -6.97 32.05
CA SER A 741 -30.19 -6.79 31.92
C SER A 741 -29.67 -6.06 33.16
N ILE A 742 -29.87 -6.71 34.30
CA ILE A 742 -29.49 -6.22 35.61
C ILE A 742 -28.00 -6.47 35.83
N GLN A 743 -27.29 -5.45 36.31
CA GLN A 743 -25.85 -5.53 36.57
C GLN A 743 -25.54 -6.40 37.80
N GLY A 744 -24.49 -7.22 37.71
CA GLY A 744 -23.99 -8.09 38.79
C GLY A 744 -24.08 -9.59 38.47
N GLY A 745 -23.53 -10.42 39.35
CA GLY A 745 -23.54 -11.89 39.19
C GLY A 745 -24.60 -12.58 40.05
N GLY A 746 -25.02 -13.78 39.62
CA GLY A 746 -25.99 -14.62 40.31
C GLY A 746 -27.45 -14.22 40.09
N PRO A 747 -28.41 -14.93 40.70
CA PRO A 747 -29.82 -14.58 40.53
C PRO A 747 -30.15 -13.22 41.15
N HIS A 748 -30.71 -12.33 40.34
CA HIS A 748 -31.21 -11.02 40.73
C HIS A 748 -32.62 -11.14 41.30
N THR A 749 -32.80 -10.71 42.55
CA THR A 749 -34.10 -10.78 43.23
C THR A 749 -34.74 -9.41 43.28
N ILE A 750 -35.87 -9.26 42.59
CA ILE A 750 -36.77 -8.12 42.62
C ILE A 750 -37.77 -8.36 43.75
N MET A 751 -37.90 -7.39 44.67
CA MET A 751 -38.82 -7.47 45.81
C MET A 751 -39.91 -6.40 45.71
N PRO A 752 -41.07 -6.69 45.09
CA PRO A 752 -42.16 -5.73 45.01
C PRO A 752 -42.63 -5.29 46.40
N LEU A 753 -42.81 -3.98 46.59
CA LEU A 753 -43.31 -3.37 47.83
C LEU A 753 -44.83 -3.27 47.89
N SER A 754 -45.50 -3.54 46.77
CA SER A 754 -46.95 -3.60 46.60
C SER A 754 -47.31 -4.49 45.41
N ALA A 755 -48.59 -4.75 45.18
CA ALA A 755 -49.05 -5.46 43.98
C ALA A 755 -48.47 -4.87 42.69
N LEU A 756 -47.84 -5.70 41.85
CA LEU A 756 -47.37 -5.28 40.53
C LEU A 756 -48.58 -4.88 39.65
N PRO A 757 -48.42 -3.96 38.69
CA PRO A 757 -49.52 -3.55 37.83
C PRO A 757 -50.06 -4.74 37.02
N VAL A 758 -51.37 -4.76 36.79
CA VAL A 758 -52.00 -5.78 35.93
C VAL A 758 -51.53 -5.56 34.50
N ILE A 759 -51.05 -6.61 33.83
CA ILE A 759 -50.65 -6.57 32.42
C ILE A 759 -51.91 -6.65 31.57
N SER A 760 -52.28 -5.55 30.92
CA SER A 760 -53.55 -5.39 30.18
C SER A 760 -53.41 -5.55 28.67
N ASP A 761 -52.21 -5.35 28.14
CA ASP A 761 -51.91 -5.52 26.71
C ASP A 761 -51.11 -6.81 26.44
N THR A 762 -50.71 -7.02 25.19
CA THR A 762 -49.88 -8.16 24.77
C THR A 762 -48.41 -7.85 25.06
N VAL A 763 -47.85 -8.54 26.05
CA VAL A 763 -46.47 -8.36 26.50
C VAL A 763 -45.74 -9.70 26.53
N THR A 764 -44.50 -9.71 26.05
CA THR A 764 -43.53 -10.78 26.30
C THR A 764 -42.63 -10.34 27.44
N ILE A 765 -42.58 -11.11 28.54
CA ILE A 765 -41.65 -10.91 29.65
C ILE A 765 -40.66 -12.06 29.63
N ASP A 766 -39.42 -11.75 29.27
CA ASP A 766 -38.37 -12.74 29.04
C ASP A 766 -37.25 -12.65 30.07
N GLY A 767 -37.33 -13.47 31.13
CA GLY A 767 -36.27 -13.64 32.11
C GLY A 767 -35.03 -14.39 31.61
N LEU A 768 -35.10 -15.07 30.46
CA LEU A 768 -33.94 -15.71 29.83
C LEU A 768 -33.03 -14.70 29.12
N SER A 769 -33.52 -13.48 28.89
CA SER A 769 -32.71 -12.39 28.34
C SER A 769 -31.57 -11.93 29.25
N GLN A 770 -31.66 -12.22 30.56
CA GLN A 770 -30.60 -11.93 31.54
C GLN A 770 -29.39 -12.84 31.31
N PRO A 771 -28.16 -12.29 31.18
CA PRO A 771 -26.94 -13.07 31.08
C PRO A 771 -26.82 -14.18 32.12
N GLY A 772 -26.45 -15.38 31.68
CA GLY A 772 -26.33 -16.58 32.51
C GLY A 772 -27.63 -17.34 32.77
N ALA A 773 -28.78 -16.82 32.33
CA ALA A 773 -30.05 -17.55 32.41
C ALA A 773 -30.09 -18.69 31.40
N GLN A 774 -30.43 -19.90 31.84
CA GLN A 774 -30.56 -21.06 30.99
C GLN A 774 -31.80 -21.88 31.34
N CYS A 775 -32.59 -22.22 30.30
CA CYS A 775 -33.66 -23.20 30.43
C CYS A 775 -33.14 -24.61 30.13
N LEU A 776 -32.49 -25.25 31.11
CA LEU A 776 -32.06 -26.64 30.98
C LEU A 776 -33.22 -27.60 31.28
N VAL A 777 -33.64 -28.37 30.27
CA VAL A 777 -34.45 -29.58 30.43
C VAL A 777 -33.64 -30.77 29.94
N SER A 778 -33.04 -31.55 30.86
CA SER A 778 -32.39 -32.81 30.47
C SER A 778 -33.45 -33.80 29.98
N LEU A 779 -33.50 -34.06 28.67
CA LEU A 779 -34.39 -35.05 28.05
C LEU A 779 -33.85 -36.49 28.14
N THR A 780 -32.63 -36.68 28.66
CA THR A 780 -32.06 -38.02 28.88
C THR A 780 -31.91 -38.29 30.38
N PRO A 781 -32.56 -39.34 30.93
CA PRO A 781 -32.35 -39.71 32.32
C PRO A 781 -30.87 -40.08 32.55
N PRO A 782 -30.18 -39.49 33.54
CA PRO A 782 -28.79 -39.85 33.82
C PRO A 782 -28.70 -41.34 34.22
N PRO A 783 -27.61 -42.06 33.87
CA PRO A 783 -27.42 -43.48 34.23
C PRO A 783 -27.27 -43.74 35.73
N ILE A 784 -27.26 -42.70 36.56
CA ILE A 784 -27.02 -42.70 38.00
C ILE A 784 -28.03 -41.73 38.62
N PRO A 785 -28.66 -42.01 39.78
CA PRO A 785 -29.57 -41.08 40.43
C PRO A 785 -28.78 -39.95 41.11
N THR A 786 -28.09 -39.13 40.32
CA THR A 786 -27.70 -37.78 40.69
C THR A 786 -28.84 -36.87 40.24
N ARG A 787 -29.44 -36.20 41.22
CA ARG A 787 -30.51 -35.20 41.12
C ARG A 787 -30.33 -34.32 39.87
N ALA A 788 -31.35 -34.30 39.00
CA ALA A 788 -31.36 -33.48 37.79
C ALA A 788 -31.01 -32.02 38.12
N ALA A 789 -30.11 -31.42 37.34
CA ALA A 789 -29.88 -29.98 37.39
C ALA A 789 -31.19 -29.28 36.99
N GLY A 790 -31.70 -28.38 37.85
CA GLY A 790 -32.85 -27.54 37.52
C GLY A 790 -32.50 -26.48 36.47
N PRO A 791 -33.47 -25.68 35.99
CA PRO A 791 -33.16 -24.49 35.22
C PRO A 791 -32.23 -23.57 36.03
N SER A 792 -31.32 -22.87 35.36
CA SER A 792 -30.48 -21.85 35.98
C SER A 792 -31.10 -20.50 35.65
N LEU A 793 -32.19 -20.15 36.34
CA LEU A 793 -32.85 -18.86 36.13
C LEU A 793 -32.06 -17.75 36.83
N MET A 794 -32.01 -16.56 36.24
CA MET A 794 -31.28 -15.42 36.81
C MET A 794 -32.20 -14.31 37.35
N ILE A 795 -33.52 -14.39 37.12
CA ILE A 795 -34.48 -13.39 37.61
C ILE A 795 -35.47 -14.03 38.59
N ALA A 796 -35.50 -13.50 39.82
CA ALA A 796 -36.44 -13.87 40.86
C ALA A 796 -37.35 -12.69 41.21
N ILE A 797 -38.65 -12.92 41.32
CA ILE A 797 -39.64 -12.00 41.84
C ILE A 797 -40.13 -12.56 43.18
N ASP A 798 -39.77 -11.87 44.28
CA ASP A 798 -40.07 -12.29 45.65
C ASP A 798 -41.14 -11.38 46.29
N GLY A 799 -42.30 -11.97 46.57
CA GLY A 799 -43.47 -11.28 47.10
C GLY A 799 -43.51 -11.02 48.60
N ASN A 800 -42.44 -11.33 49.36
CA ASN A 800 -42.41 -11.19 50.83
C ASN A 800 -42.82 -9.78 51.33
N LEU A 801 -42.61 -8.75 50.51
CA LEU A 801 -42.93 -7.36 50.83
C LEU A 801 -44.17 -6.81 50.10
N ALA A 802 -44.82 -7.59 49.24
CA ALA A 802 -45.87 -7.10 48.35
C ALA A 802 -47.21 -6.83 49.06
N GLY A 803 -47.43 -7.44 50.24
CA GLY A 803 -48.63 -7.28 51.05
C GLY A 803 -49.56 -8.50 51.05
N ALA A 804 -50.55 -8.48 51.96
CA ALA A 804 -51.46 -9.60 52.15
C ALA A 804 -52.44 -9.76 50.97
N GLY A 805 -52.67 -10.99 50.54
CA GLY A 805 -53.56 -11.39 49.44
C GLY A 805 -53.07 -10.97 48.05
N VAL A 806 -51.82 -10.53 47.90
CA VAL A 806 -51.27 -10.03 46.63
C VAL A 806 -50.74 -11.18 45.79
N ASP A 807 -51.22 -11.26 44.54
CA ASP A 807 -50.69 -12.15 43.52
C ASP A 807 -49.38 -11.60 42.92
N GLY A 808 -48.52 -12.46 42.36
CA GLY A 808 -47.24 -12.06 41.76
C GLY A 808 -47.38 -11.28 40.46
N LEU A 809 -47.64 -11.98 39.35
CA LEU A 809 -47.96 -11.37 38.07
C LEU A 809 -49.41 -11.68 37.68
N THR A 810 -50.15 -10.69 37.21
CA THR A 810 -51.53 -10.86 36.72
C THR A 810 -51.62 -10.44 35.25
N LEU A 811 -51.94 -11.38 34.37
CA LEU A 811 -52.09 -11.18 32.93
C LEU A 811 -53.57 -11.12 32.58
N SER A 812 -54.05 -9.96 32.14
CA SER A 812 -55.44 -9.75 31.69
C SER A 812 -55.58 -9.52 30.19
N GLY A 813 -54.49 -9.13 29.52
CA GLY A 813 -54.42 -9.04 28.05
C GLY A 813 -54.34 -10.43 27.38
N THR A 814 -54.65 -10.48 26.09
CA THR A 814 -54.53 -11.71 25.28
C THR A 814 -53.13 -11.87 24.71
N GLY A 815 -52.63 -13.11 24.60
CA GLY A 815 -51.38 -13.42 23.90
C GLY A 815 -50.09 -13.12 24.66
N ASN A 816 -50.15 -12.93 25.99
CA ASN A 816 -48.98 -12.63 26.80
C ASN A 816 -48.00 -13.80 26.87
N THR A 817 -46.70 -13.54 26.85
CA THR A 817 -45.66 -14.56 27.08
C THR A 817 -44.92 -14.24 28.37
N VAL A 818 -44.72 -15.22 29.25
CA VAL A 818 -43.83 -15.10 30.42
C VAL A 818 -42.90 -16.30 30.42
N ILE A 819 -41.60 -16.05 30.41
CA ILE A 819 -40.58 -17.09 30.35
C ILE A 819 -39.40 -16.78 31.28
N GLY A 820 -38.80 -17.81 31.87
CA GLY A 820 -37.51 -17.70 32.56
C GLY A 820 -37.53 -17.00 33.93
N LEU A 821 -38.69 -16.87 34.58
CA LEU A 821 -38.80 -16.20 35.89
C LEU A 821 -38.99 -17.20 37.04
N SER A 822 -38.38 -16.89 38.18
CA SER A 822 -38.72 -17.49 39.48
C SER A 822 -39.71 -16.57 40.21
N ILE A 823 -40.90 -17.06 40.59
CA ILE A 823 -41.92 -16.25 41.28
C ILE A 823 -42.32 -16.92 42.59
N THR A 824 -41.94 -16.30 43.71
CA THR A 824 -41.94 -16.93 45.04
C THR A 824 -42.48 -16.00 46.12
N ASN A 825 -42.90 -16.59 47.25
CA ASN A 825 -43.23 -15.90 48.50
C ASN A 825 -44.36 -14.85 48.42
N PHE A 826 -45.27 -14.94 47.44
CA PHE A 826 -46.47 -14.12 47.41
C PHE A 826 -47.56 -14.66 48.36
N ASP A 827 -48.29 -13.76 49.04
CA ASP A 827 -49.41 -14.15 49.92
C ASP A 827 -50.65 -14.60 49.13
N GLY A 828 -50.76 -14.22 47.86
CA GLY A 828 -51.70 -14.76 46.88
C GLY A 828 -51.08 -15.87 46.03
N ASN A 829 -51.45 -15.90 44.76
CA ASN A 829 -50.94 -16.82 43.74
C ASN A 829 -49.63 -16.28 43.11
N GLY A 830 -48.81 -17.15 42.54
CA GLY A 830 -47.58 -16.72 41.84
C GLY A 830 -47.87 -16.00 40.53
N LEU A 831 -48.56 -16.67 39.61
CA LEU A 831 -48.93 -16.13 38.30
C LEU A 831 -50.44 -16.35 38.06
N VAL A 832 -51.15 -15.32 37.61
CA VAL A 832 -52.60 -15.35 37.34
C VAL A 832 -52.87 -14.96 35.89
N LEU A 833 -53.59 -15.81 35.16
CA LEU A 833 -54.14 -15.52 33.83
C LEU A 833 -55.63 -15.21 33.98
N ALA A 834 -56.04 -13.95 33.86
CA ALA A 834 -57.39 -13.47 34.19
C ALA A 834 -58.11 -12.89 32.95
N GLY A 835 -59.03 -13.65 32.35
CA GLY A 835 -59.89 -13.23 31.24
C GLY A 835 -59.22 -13.23 29.85
N GLY A 836 -58.01 -12.71 29.73
CA GLY A 836 -57.23 -12.69 28.48
C GLY A 836 -56.67 -14.07 28.13
N GLY A 837 -56.96 -14.59 26.94
CA GLY A 837 -56.54 -15.93 26.48
C GLY A 837 -55.28 -15.97 25.60
N ASN A 838 -54.85 -17.17 25.22
CA ASN A 838 -53.69 -17.47 24.36
C ASN A 838 -52.32 -17.08 24.93
N SER A 839 -52.19 -16.98 26.25
CA SER A 839 -50.92 -16.70 26.91
C SER A 839 -49.98 -17.92 26.90
N ARG A 840 -48.67 -17.68 26.90
CA ARG A 840 -47.62 -18.70 26.87
C ARG A 840 -46.73 -18.61 28.10
N ILE A 841 -46.70 -19.66 28.90
CA ILE A 841 -45.92 -19.72 30.14
C ILE A 841 -44.91 -20.86 30.01
N ALA A 842 -43.62 -20.54 29.92
CA ALA A 842 -42.56 -21.53 29.70
C ALA A 842 -41.37 -21.30 30.64
N CYS A 843 -40.59 -22.33 30.97
CA CYS A 843 -39.35 -22.20 31.77
C CYS A 843 -39.42 -21.35 33.05
N ASN A 844 -40.59 -21.25 33.69
CA ASN A 844 -40.76 -20.49 34.94
C ASN A 844 -40.72 -21.41 36.16
N ALA A 845 -40.13 -20.92 37.24
CA ALA A 845 -40.13 -21.54 38.56
C ALA A 845 -41.20 -20.87 39.45
N LEU A 846 -42.41 -21.44 39.49
CA LEU A 846 -43.54 -20.87 40.25
C LEU A 846 -43.63 -21.51 41.65
N GLY A 847 -43.15 -20.80 42.67
CA GLY A 847 -43.11 -21.27 44.07
C GLY A 847 -41.84 -22.04 44.47
N VAL A 848 -40.81 -22.04 43.62
CA VAL A 848 -39.46 -22.54 43.92
C VAL A 848 -38.43 -21.51 43.45
N ALA A 849 -37.26 -21.50 44.08
CA ALA A 849 -36.19 -20.55 43.81
C ALA A 849 -35.60 -20.71 42.39
N PRO A 850 -34.76 -19.77 41.93
CA PRO A 850 -34.22 -19.76 40.56
C PRO A 850 -33.40 -21.00 40.17
N ASP A 851 -32.86 -21.74 41.14
CA ASP A 851 -32.16 -23.01 40.93
C ASP A 851 -33.11 -24.20 40.68
N GLY A 852 -34.42 -23.97 40.81
CA GLY A 852 -35.47 -24.98 40.72
C GLY A 852 -35.50 -25.96 41.90
N GLN A 853 -34.75 -25.69 42.97
CA GLN A 853 -34.49 -26.65 44.04
C GLN A 853 -34.99 -26.21 45.41
N LEU A 854 -34.82 -24.92 45.76
CA LEU A 854 -35.20 -24.43 47.07
C LEU A 854 -36.69 -24.03 47.08
N PRO A 855 -37.50 -24.50 48.05
CA PRO A 855 -38.90 -24.11 48.13
C PRO A 855 -39.06 -22.64 48.55
N GLY A 856 -39.87 -21.89 47.81
CA GLY A 856 -40.25 -20.50 48.06
C GLY A 856 -41.75 -20.32 47.79
N GLY A 857 -42.55 -21.23 48.35
CA GLY A 857 -43.95 -21.40 47.96
C GLY A 857 -44.78 -20.13 48.12
N ASN A 858 -45.62 -19.85 47.13
CA ASN A 858 -46.68 -18.86 47.25
C ASN A 858 -47.79 -19.42 48.17
N HIS A 859 -48.44 -18.59 48.98
CA HIS A 859 -49.49 -19.05 49.92
C HIS A 859 -50.76 -19.54 49.18
N GLY A 860 -51.03 -19.00 47.99
CA GLY A 860 -52.05 -19.47 47.05
C GLY A 860 -51.54 -20.58 46.13
N ASN A 861 -51.89 -20.51 44.83
CA ASN A 861 -51.42 -21.45 43.81
C ASN A 861 -50.17 -20.91 43.09
N GLY A 862 -49.34 -21.79 42.53
CA GLY A 862 -48.22 -21.36 41.67
C GLY A 862 -48.70 -20.64 40.39
N LEU A 863 -49.69 -21.22 39.71
CA LEU A 863 -50.36 -20.67 38.53
C LEU A 863 -51.89 -20.80 38.69
N VAL A 864 -52.62 -19.74 38.36
CA VAL A 864 -54.09 -19.74 38.23
C VAL A 864 -54.48 -19.35 36.81
N ILE A 865 -55.45 -20.07 36.25
CA ILE A 865 -56.08 -19.74 34.97
C ILE A 865 -57.56 -19.49 35.24
N ASP A 866 -57.99 -18.24 35.10
CA ASP A 866 -59.35 -17.76 35.40
C ASP A 866 -59.95 -17.13 34.14
N ASP A 867 -60.99 -17.76 33.58
CA ASP A 867 -61.68 -17.36 32.35
C ASP A 867 -60.76 -17.00 31.16
N SER A 868 -59.59 -17.65 31.08
CA SER A 868 -58.54 -17.40 30.09
C SER A 868 -58.36 -18.64 29.18
N PRO A 869 -58.94 -18.65 27.96
CA PRO A 869 -58.89 -19.82 27.07
C PRO A 869 -57.60 -19.86 26.21
N GLY A 870 -57.19 -21.05 25.77
CA GLY A 870 -56.17 -21.23 24.72
C GLY A 870 -54.71 -21.05 25.15
N ASN A 871 -54.43 -21.02 26.46
CA ASN A 871 -53.06 -20.85 26.97
C ASN A 871 -52.19 -22.09 26.75
N LEU A 872 -50.89 -21.88 26.59
CA LEU A 872 -49.86 -22.92 26.50
C LEU A 872 -48.96 -22.86 27.74
N ILE A 873 -48.87 -23.95 28.49
CA ILE A 873 -48.09 -24.04 29.73
C ILE A 873 -47.03 -25.15 29.59
N GLY A 874 -45.76 -24.79 29.72
CA GLY A 874 -44.62 -25.73 29.82
C GLY A 874 -43.91 -26.09 28.51
N GLU A 875 -44.44 -25.72 27.34
CA GLU A 875 -43.77 -25.95 26.04
C GLU A 875 -42.95 -24.72 25.62
N MET A 876 -41.68 -24.93 25.26
CA MET A 876 -40.87 -23.92 24.56
C MET A 876 -41.44 -23.70 23.15
N PRO A 877 -41.31 -22.49 22.58
CA PRO A 877 -41.48 -22.33 21.14
C PRO A 877 -40.58 -23.35 20.44
N ALA A 878 -41.12 -24.03 19.43
CA ALA A 878 -40.26 -24.75 18.50
C ALA A 878 -39.21 -23.75 17.96
N PRO A 879 -37.92 -24.12 17.85
CA PRO A 879 -36.97 -23.28 17.16
C PRO A 879 -37.53 -22.91 15.78
N PRO A 880 -37.15 -21.75 15.21
CA PRO A 880 -37.48 -21.46 13.83
C PRO A 880 -37.11 -22.68 12.97
N PRO A 881 -37.92 -23.06 11.98
CA PRO A 881 -37.61 -24.23 11.18
C PRO A 881 -36.19 -24.06 10.61
N GLU A 882 -35.28 -24.95 10.98
CA GLU A 882 -34.02 -25.10 10.25
C GLU A 882 -34.39 -25.19 8.78
N SER A 883 -33.76 -24.36 7.95
CA SER A 883 -33.87 -24.50 6.50
C SER A 883 -33.57 -25.95 6.17
N ASP A 884 -34.56 -26.65 5.59
CA ASP A 884 -34.43 -28.05 5.19
C ASP A 884 -33.05 -28.29 4.56
N PRO A 885 -32.29 -29.31 4.98
CA PRO A 885 -31.13 -29.73 4.22
C PRO A 885 -31.61 -30.05 2.81
N VAL A 886 -31.00 -29.41 1.82
CA VAL A 886 -31.20 -29.71 0.41
C VAL A 886 -31.15 -31.23 0.24
N PRO A 887 -32.17 -31.87 -0.36
CA PRO A 887 -32.16 -33.30 -0.53
C PRO A 887 -30.94 -33.67 -1.38
N THR A 888 -30.03 -34.45 -0.80
CA THR A 888 -29.02 -35.13 -1.57
C THR A 888 -29.74 -36.18 -2.44
N GLU A 889 -29.83 -35.91 -3.74
CA GLU A 889 -30.22 -36.92 -4.72
C GLU A 889 -29.14 -38.03 -4.76
N PRO A 890 -29.54 -39.29 -4.94
CA PRO A 890 -28.66 -40.47 -4.87
C PRO A 890 -27.68 -40.61 -6.04
#